data_AF-A0A498HKF5-F1
#
_entry.id   AF-A0A498HKF5-F1
#
_cell.length_a   1.000
_cell.length_b   1.000
_cell.length_c   1.000
_cell.angle_alpha   90.00
_cell.angle_beta   90.00
_cell.angle_gamma   90.00
#
_symmetry.space_group_name_H-M   'P 1'
#
loop_
_entity.id
_entity.type
_entity.pdbx_description
1 polymer ?
#
loop_
_entity_poly.entity_id
_entity_poly.type
_entity_poly.pdbx_seq_one_letter_code
_entity_poly.pdbx_strand_id
1 'polypeptide(L)'
;MVSAEAARNVVGIIGNVISFGLFLSPVPTFWKIIKKKDTEEFKPDPYMATVLNCLFWIFYGMPFVHPDSTLVVTINAVGLALEVIYLTIFVVYASAKGRKKVGLWLAGEVIFFAAVVLITLLCVHGTKNRSMVVGIICDIFNIIMYSSPLTIMAKVIKTKSVEYMPFYLSLTNFLNGLIWTAYALIKFDIYILISNSLGALSGLVQLVLYAWYYKSTPKDSKDVAGKPTTEVQLSDTATGAAIPSSPAPTLLLLQLPPPPPNSSAATALPSQFPTTTLPPAVPRHSLFNARSTTNRKSFSIKECAISIALAVGLVTGVPALDWCSNAYAAANPVVPDLAVLISGPPIKDPGALLRYSLPIDNKAIREVQKPLEDITESLKVAGVKALDSAERNLRQASRALTQGKSLVVSGLAESKKEHGVELLAKLEAGMKELQQIVEDRNRDEVAAKQKELLQYVGGVEEDMVDGFPYQVPEEYQSMPLLKGRATVDMKVKVKDNPSLSDCVFRIVLDGYNAPVTAGNFVDLVERHFYDGMEIQRADGFVVQTGDPEGPAEGFIDPSTEKTRAIPLEITVEGEKLPFYGETLEELGLYKAQTKLPFNAFGTMAMARDEFEDNSASSQVFWLLKESELTPSNSNILDGRYSVFGYVTQNEDFLADLKVGDVIESIQVVSGLENLANPSYKIAG
;
A
#
# COMPACT_ATOMS: atom_id res chain seq x y z
N MET A 1 -14.13 -29.90 48.55
CA MET A 1 -14.02 -30.16 47.10
C MET A 1 -14.60 -28.95 46.38
N VAL A 2 -13.87 -28.35 45.44
CA VAL A 2 -14.37 -27.20 44.65
C VAL A 2 -15.32 -27.75 43.58
N SER A 3 -16.53 -27.18 43.45
CA SER A 3 -17.47 -27.59 42.40
C SER A 3 -16.97 -27.15 41.02
N ALA A 4 -17.34 -27.86 39.95
CA ALA A 4 -16.97 -27.48 38.59
C ALA A 4 -17.44 -26.07 38.22
N GLU A 5 -18.59 -25.65 38.73
CA GLU A 5 -19.12 -24.30 38.56
C GLU A 5 -18.26 -23.25 39.28
N ALA A 6 -17.88 -23.50 40.55
CA ALA A 6 -16.98 -22.61 41.27
C ALA A 6 -15.61 -22.50 40.59
N ALA A 7 -15.07 -23.62 40.08
CA ALA A 7 -13.83 -23.63 39.32
C ALA A 7 -13.93 -22.83 38.01
N ARG A 8 -15.00 -23.05 37.22
CA ARG A 8 -15.25 -22.30 35.97
C ARG A 8 -15.39 -20.80 36.22
N ASN A 9 -16.04 -20.41 37.32
CA ASN A 9 -16.18 -19.00 37.68
C ASN A 9 -14.84 -18.36 38.05
N VAL A 10 -14.03 -19.01 38.88
CA VAL A 10 -12.68 -18.52 39.22
C VAL A 10 -11.81 -18.37 37.98
N VAL A 11 -11.79 -19.38 37.10
CA VAL A 11 -11.04 -19.34 35.84
C VAL A 11 -11.54 -18.22 34.93
N GLY A 12 -12.85 -18.04 34.82
CA GLY A 12 -13.43 -16.97 34.01
C GLY A 12 -13.14 -15.57 34.55
N ILE A 13 -13.10 -15.38 35.88
CA ILE A 13 -12.69 -14.11 36.50
C ILE A 13 -11.23 -13.80 36.19
N ILE A 14 -10.33 -14.78 36.31
CA ILE A 14 -8.92 -14.63 35.92
C ILE A 14 -8.81 -14.29 34.44
N GLY A 15 -9.58 -14.96 33.59
CA GLY A 15 -9.67 -14.67 32.16
C GLY A 15 -10.08 -13.22 31.88
N ASN A 16 -11.11 -12.72 32.57
CA ASN A 16 -11.54 -11.32 32.45
C ASN A 16 -10.41 -10.35 32.80
N VAL A 17 -9.65 -10.60 33.88
CA VAL A 17 -8.53 -9.73 34.29
C VAL A 17 -7.40 -9.72 33.24
N ILE A 18 -7.01 -10.90 32.73
CA ILE A 18 -5.96 -11.01 31.71
C ILE A 18 -6.38 -10.32 30.42
N SER A 19 -7.58 -10.62 29.92
CA SER A 19 -8.13 -10.00 28.72
C SER A 19 -8.28 -8.49 28.86
N PHE A 20 -8.65 -7.98 30.04
CA PHE A 20 -8.70 -6.54 30.30
C PHE A 20 -7.34 -5.88 30.08
N GLY A 21 -6.26 -6.51 30.54
CA GLY A 21 -4.89 -6.07 30.26
C GLY A 21 -4.57 -6.01 28.76
N LEU A 22 -5.05 -6.98 27.97
CA LEU A 22 -4.89 -6.98 26.51
C LEU A 22 -5.66 -5.82 25.85
N PHE A 23 -6.89 -5.54 26.29
CA PHE A 23 -7.66 -4.40 25.78
C PHE A 23 -7.05 -3.05 26.15
N LEU A 24 -6.20 -2.98 27.19
CA LEU A 24 -5.44 -1.77 27.52
C LEU A 24 -4.14 -1.63 26.70
N SER A 25 -3.75 -2.63 25.92
CA SER A 25 -2.51 -2.57 25.14
C SER A 25 -2.44 -1.39 24.15
N PRO A 26 -3.54 -0.90 23.54
CA PRO A 26 -3.50 0.25 22.63
C PRO A 26 -3.48 1.62 23.33
N VAL A 27 -3.62 1.69 24.66
CA VAL A 27 -3.68 2.98 25.40
C VAL A 27 -2.50 3.90 25.08
N PRO A 28 -1.23 3.43 25.07
CA PRO A 28 -0.08 4.27 24.73
C PRO A 28 -0.19 4.88 23.32
N THR A 29 -0.66 4.10 22.35
CA THR A 29 -0.86 4.54 20.97
C THR A 29 -1.90 5.65 20.88
N PHE A 30 -3.06 5.47 21.52
CA PHE A 30 -4.11 6.51 21.54
C PHE A 30 -3.71 7.74 22.35
N TRP A 31 -2.88 7.57 23.38
CA TRP A 31 -2.29 8.70 24.09
C TRP A 31 -1.38 9.53 23.18
N LYS A 32 -0.63 8.89 22.27
CA LYS A 32 0.18 9.58 21.25
C LYS A 32 -0.71 10.35 20.28
N ILE A 33 -1.78 9.74 19.78
CA ILE A 33 -2.77 10.40 18.89
C ILE A 33 -3.32 11.66 19.56
N ILE A 34 -3.76 11.58 20.83
CA ILE A 34 -4.26 12.73 21.59
C ILE A 34 -3.20 13.83 21.70
N LYS A 35 -1.95 13.46 22.03
CA LYS A 35 -0.85 14.44 22.19
C LYS A 35 -0.48 15.13 20.88
N LYS A 36 -0.50 14.39 19.78
CA LYS A 36 -0.14 14.89 18.45
C LYS A 36 -1.31 15.61 17.76
N LYS A 37 -2.54 15.35 18.20
CA LYS A 37 -3.78 15.78 17.56
C LYS A 37 -3.90 15.34 16.11
N ASP A 38 -3.28 14.22 15.80
CA ASP A 38 -3.21 13.62 14.47
C ASP A 38 -3.15 12.10 14.65
N THR A 39 -3.82 11.37 13.77
CA THR A 39 -3.76 9.90 13.72
C THR A 39 -2.46 9.38 13.14
N GLU A 40 -1.60 10.22 12.56
CA GLU A 40 -0.33 9.83 11.92
C GLU A 40 -0.58 8.64 10.95
N GLU A 41 0.20 7.56 11.05
CA GLU A 41 0.03 6.32 10.26
C GLU A 41 -0.95 5.33 10.87
N PHE A 42 -1.44 5.61 12.08
CA PHE A 42 -2.17 4.61 12.84
C PHE A 42 -3.46 4.26 12.10
N LYS A 43 -3.72 2.97 11.97
CA LYS A 43 -4.87 2.46 11.22
C LYS A 43 -6.03 2.13 12.16
N PRO A 44 -7.30 2.40 11.78
CA PRO A 44 -8.47 2.08 12.59
C PRO A 44 -8.90 0.60 12.49
N ASP A 45 -8.40 -0.11 11.48
CA ASP A 45 -8.79 -1.48 11.11
C ASP A 45 -8.74 -2.51 12.27
N PRO A 46 -7.70 -2.58 13.12
CA PRO A 46 -7.67 -3.53 14.24
C PRO A 46 -8.83 -3.34 15.23
N TYR A 47 -9.20 -2.07 15.46
CA TYR A 47 -10.20 -1.68 16.44
C TYR A 47 -11.61 -1.96 15.92
N MET A 48 -11.87 -1.70 14.63
CA MET A 48 -13.14 -2.07 13.98
C MET A 48 -13.36 -3.59 13.98
N ALA A 49 -12.35 -4.37 13.58
CA ALA A 49 -12.41 -5.83 13.65
C ALA A 49 -12.69 -6.34 15.07
N THR A 50 -12.10 -5.70 16.08
CA THR A 50 -12.29 -6.05 17.49
C THR A 50 -13.68 -5.68 18.00
N VAL A 51 -14.26 -4.54 17.56
CA VAL A 51 -15.67 -4.19 17.84
C VAL A 51 -16.60 -5.32 17.37
N LEU A 52 -16.48 -5.74 16.12
CA LEU A 52 -17.34 -6.78 15.55
C LEU A 52 -17.13 -8.13 16.27
N ASN A 53 -15.88 -8.49 16.60
CA ASN A 53 -15.57 -9.69 17.37
C ASN A 53 -16.23 -9.65 18.76
N CYS A 54 -16.11 -8.54 19.49
CA CYS A 54 -16.74 -8.37 20.79
C CYS A 54 -18.27 -8.44 20.69
N LEU A 55 -18.89 -7.85 19.67
CA LEU A 55 -20.33 -7.94 19.43
C LEU A 55 -20.80 -9.39 19.26
N PHE A 56 -20.08 -10.19 18.46
CA PHE A 56 -20.42 -11.61 18.27
C PHE A 56 -20.23 -12.44 19.53
N TRP A 57 -19.16 -12.25 20.30
CA TRP A 57 -18.94 -12.98 21.56
C TRP A 57 -19.91 -12.57 22.67
N ILE A 58 -20.33 -11.30 22.72
CA ILE A 58 -21.45 -10.85 23.56
C ILE A 58 -22.71 -11.60 23.16
N PHE A 59 -23.07 -11.59 21.88
CA PHE A 59 -24.28 -12.24 21.38
C PHE A 59 -24.26 -13.75 21.64
N TYR A 60 -23.12 -14.41 21.41
CA TYR A 60 -22.90 -15.81 21.72
C TYR A 60 -23.20 -16.10 23.20
N GLY A 61 -22.59 -15.36 24.12
CA GLY A 61 -22.71 -15.59 25.57
C GLY A 61 -24.05 -15.20 26.17
N MET A 62 -24.98 -14.60 25.40
CA MET A 62 -26.31 -14.25 25.90
C MET A 62 -27.08 -15.52 26.30
N PRO A 63 -27.84 -15.53 27.42
CA PRO A 63 -28.51 -16.73 27.92
C PRO A 63 -29.50 -17.40 26.94
N PHE A 64 -30.06 -16.63 26.00
CA PHE A 64 -30.98 -17.13 24.97
C PHE A 64 -30.28 -17.65 23.71
N VAL A 65 -28.96 -17.51 23.62
CA VAL A 65 -28.09 -18.07 22.57
C VAL A 65 -27.26 -19.21 23.17
N HIS A 66 -26.39 -18.93 24.14
CA HIS A 66 -25.55 -19.91 24.84
C HIS A 66 -25.60 -19.70 26.38
N PRO A 67 -26.42 -20.49 27.10
CA PRO A 67 -26.53 -20.41 28.56
C PRO A 67 -25.19 -20.59 29.31
N ASP A 68 -25.16 -20.17 30.58
CA ASP A 68 -24.01 -20.34 31.50
C ASP A 68 -22.66 -19.76 31.02
N SER A 69 -22.69 -18.72 30.18
CA SER A 69 -21.50 -18.09 29.59
C SER A 69 -21.37 -16.59 29.85
N THR A 70 -21.99 -16.12 30.93
CA THR A 70 -22.00 -14.70 31.34
C THR A 70 -20.61 -14.08 31.43
N LEU A 71 -19.59 -14.84 31.86
CA LEU A 71 -18.22 -14.32 31.98
C LEU A 71 -17.55 -14.02 30.63
N VAL A 72 -18.02 -14.62 29.54
CA VAL A 72 -17.60 -14.27 28.17
C VAL A 72 -18.26 -12.94 27.76
N VAL A 73 -19.52 -12.74 28.13
CA VAL A 73 -20.24 -11.48 27.88
C VAL A 73 -19.58 -10.32 28.60
N THR A 74 -19.22 -10.48 29.88
CA THR A 74 -18.65 -9.39 30.68
C THR A 74 -17.37 -8.85 30.08
N ILE A 75 -16.45 -9.72 29.69
CA ILE A 75 -15.16 -9.26 29.15
C ILE A 75 -15.30 -8.62 27.78
N ASN A 76 -16.14 -9.18 26.91
CA ASN A 76 -16.35 -8.62 25.58
C ASN A 76 -17.16 -7.32 25.63
N ALA A 77 -18.04 -7.14 26.62
CA ALA A 77 -18.70 -5.85 26.87
C ALA A 77 -17.71 -4.76 27.32
N VAL A 78 -16.74 -5.11 28.18
CA VAL A 78 -15.65 -4.20 28.56
C VAL A 78 -14.76 -3.89 27.35
N GLY A 79 -14.39 -4.91 26.58
CA GLY A 79 -13.64 -4.75 25.33
C GLY A 79 -14.35 -3.80 24.36
N LEU A 80 -15.61 -4.07 24.06
CA LEU A 80 -16.44 -3.21 23.19
C LEU A 80 -16.47 -1.76 23.67
N ALA A 81 -16.60 -1.52 24.99
CA ALA A 81 -16.57 -0.15 25.52
C ALA A 81 -15.21 0.53 25.30
N LEU A 82 -14.10 -0.18 25.49
CA LEU A 82 -12.76 0.34 25.23
C LEU A 82 -12.53 0.60 23.74
N GLU A 83 -12.94 -0.31 22.86
CA GLU A 83 -12.82 -0.15 21.41
C GLU A 83 -13.64 1.05 20.90
N VAL A 84 -14.84 1.26 21.44
CA VAL A 84 -15.64 2.47 21.13
C VAL A 84 -14.92 3.73 21.58
N ILE A 85 -14.26 3.73 22.75
CA ILE A 85 -13.45 4.87 23.21
C ILE A 85 -12.28 5.12 22.25
N TYR A 86 -11.55 4.07 21.87
CA TYR A 86 -10.44 4.15 20.91
C TYR A 86 -10.88 4.71 19.56
N LEU A 87 -11.93 4.15 18.96
CA LEU A 87 -12.47 4.65 17.69
C LEU A 87 -13.02 6.07 17.80
N THR A 88 -13.59 6.46 18.95
CA THR A 88 -14.01 7.84 19.18
C THR A 88 -12.81 8.79 19.17
N ILE A 89 -11.74 8.45 19.89
CA ILE A 89 -10.49 9.22 19.87
C ILE A 89 -9.93 9.28 18.46
N PHE A 90 -9.89 8.15 17.74
CA PHE A 90 -9.44 8.09 16.35
C PHE A 90 -10.21 9.07 15.48
N VAL A 91 -11.54 8.98 15.48
CA VAL A 91 -12.43 9.81 14.65
C VAL A 91 -12.29 11.30 15.00
N VAL A 92 -12.05 11.65 16.26
CA VAL A 92 -11.85 13.06 16.68
C VAL A 92 -10.60 13.67 16.04
N TYR A 93 -9.52 12.90 15.87
CA TYR A 93 -8.23 13.38 15.36
C TYR A 93 -7.94 12.97 13.91
N ALA A 94 -8.80 12.15 13.30
CA ALA A 94 -8.61 11.65 11.94
C ALA A 94 -8.97 12.70 10.86
N SER A 95 -8.32 12.54 9.70
CA SER A 95 -8.68 13.26 8.47
C SER A 95 -10.15 13.01 8.06
N ALA A 96 -10.69 13.85 7.17
CA ALA A 96 -12.06 13.66 6.68
C ALA A 96 -12.27 12.29 6.02
N LYS A 97 -11.27 11.80 5.28
CA LYS A 97 -11.24 10.45 4.69
C LYS A 97 -11.25 9.37 5.78
N GLY A 98 -10.39 9.49 6.80
CA GLY A 98 -10.34 8.55 7.93
C GLY A 98 -11.67 8.47 8.70
N ARG A 99 -12.29 9.62 8.98
CA ARG A 99 -13.62 9.69 9.62
C ARG A 99 -14.70 9.01 8.77
N LYS A 100 -14.70 9.24 7.46
CA LYS A 100 -15.65 8.61 6.52
C LYS A 100 -15.45 7.10 6.45
N LYS A 101 -14.20 6.62 6.41
CA LYS A 101 -13.87 5.18 6.41
C LYS A 101 -14.45 4.50 7.65
N VAL A 102 -14.15 5.03 8.85
CA VAL A 102 -14.66 4.47 10.11
C VAL A 102 -16.19 4.50 10.14
N GLY A 103 -16.81 5.61 9.74
CA GLY A 103 -18.27 5.73 9.72
C GLY A 103 -18.96 4.72 8.80
N LEU A 104 -18.46 4.53 7.57
CA LEU A 104 -19.02 3.57 6.62
C LEU A 104 -18.82 2.12 7.07
N TRP A 105 -17.64 1.78 7.58
CA TRP A 105 -17.35 0.45 8.07
C TRP A 105 -18.20 0.09 9.29
N LEU A 106 -18.25 0.95 10.31
CA LEU A 106 -19.10 0.70 11.48
C LEU A 106 -20.59 0.59 11.12
N ALA A 107 -21.07 1.38 10.14
CA ALA A 107 -22.43 1.23 9.65
C ALA A 107 -22.66 -0.16 9.01
N GLY A 108 -21.71 -0.61 8.18
CA GLY A 108 -21.72 -1.95 7.60
C GLY A 108 -21.71 -3.05 8.66
N GLU A 109 -20.84 -2.95 9.66
CA GLU A 109 -20.73 -3.88 10.78
C GLU A 109 -22.03 -3.97 11.59
N VAL A 110 -22.65 -2.83 11.90
CA VAL A 110 -23.94 -2.79 12.62
C VAL A 110 -25.05 -3.45 11.80
N ILE A 111 -25.13 -3.17 10.50
CA ILE A 111 -26.12 -3.79 9.61
C ILE A 111 -25.91 -5.30 9.54
N PHE A 112 -24.67 -5.73 9.33
CA PHE A 112 -24.30 -7.14 9.25
C PHE A 112 -24.60 -7.88 10.56
N PHE A 113 -24.17 -7.33 11.69
CA PHE A 113 -24.44 -7.88 13.01
C PHE A 113 -25.95 -7.97 13.29
N ALA A 114 -26.71 -6.92 12.99
CA ALA A 114 -28.16 -6.91 13.14
C ALA A 114 -28.83 -8.01 12.29
N ALA A 115 -28.37 -8.22 11.05
CA ALA A 115 -28.87 -9.28 10.18
C ALA A 115 -28.62 -10.67 10.79
N VAL A 116 -27.40 -10.94 11.28
CA VAL A 116 -27.06 -12.22 11.93
C VAL A 116 -27.91 -12.43 13.18
N VAL A 117 -28.11 -11.41 14.00
CA VAL A 117 -28.95 -11.47 15.21
C VAL A 117 -30.40 -11.80 14.82
N LEU A 118 -30.98 -11.07 13.87
CA LEU A 118 -32.36 -11.28 13.42
C LEU A 118 -32.57 -12.68 12.84
N ILE A 119 -31.69 -13.11 11.92
CA ILE A 119 -31.76 -14.46 11.33
C ILE A 119 -31.63 -15.53 12.43
N THR A 120 -30.69 -15.37 13.35
CA THR A 120 -30.49 -16.33 14.44
C THR A 120 -31.71 -16.41 15.36
N LEU A 121 -32.30 -15.28 15.74
CA LEU A 121 -33.42 -15.28 16.68
C LEU A 121 -34.75 -15.68 16.05
N LEU A 122 -34.99 -15.32 14.78
CA LEU A 122 -36.24 -15.58 14.07
C LEU A 122 -36.25 -16.94 13.36
N CYS A 123 -35.14 -17.36 12.76
CA CYS A 123 -35.09 -18.58 11.95
C CYS A 123 -34.53 -19.78 12.73
N VAL A 124 -33.65 -19.56 13.72
CA VAL A 124 -32.99 -20.65 14.46
C VAL A 124 -33.63 -20.82 15.83
N HIS A 125 -34.20 -22.00 16.07
CA HIS A 125 -34.94 -22.32 17.29
C HIS A 125 -34.10 -23.21 18.22
N GLY A 126 -34.16 -22.90 19.52
CA GLY A 126 -33.45 -23.61 20.57
C GLY A 126 -32.00 -23.14 20.77
N THR A 127 -31.57 -23.04 22.02
CA THR A 127 -30.25 -22.55 22.41
C THR A 127 -29.13 -23.36 21.76
N LYS A 128 -29.22 -24.69 21.72
CA LYS A 128 -28.21 -25.55 21.08
C LYS A 128 -27.92 -25.18 19.62
N ASN A 129 -28.95 -24.92 18.81
CA ASN A 129 -28.77 -24.57 17.40
C ASN A 129 -28.28 -23.13 17.23
N ARG A 130 -28.77 -22.21 18.06
CA ARG A 130 -28.30 -20.81 18.08
C ARG A 130 -26.83 -20.72 18.47
N SER A 131 -26.45 -21.44 19.53
CA SER A 131 -25.06 -21.60 19.96
C SER A 131 -24.18 -22.11 18.83
N MET A 132 -24.65 -23.11 18.07
CA MET A 132 -23.89 -23.66 16.95
C MET A 132 -23.68 -22.64 15.83
N VAL A 133 -24.73 -21.97 15.38
CA VAL A 133 -24.64 -21.00 14.28
C VAL A 133 -23.76 -19.82 14.69
N VAL A 134 -24.01 -19.22 15.85
CA VAL A 134 -23.25 -18.05 16.31
C VAL A 134 -21.82 -18.44 16.67
N GLY A 135 -21.61 -19.59 17.30
CA GLY A 135 -20.28 -20.08 17.68
C GLY A 135 -19.38 -20.34 16.46
N ILE A 136 -19.92 -20.90 15.37
CA ILE A 136 -19.17 -21.07 14.11
C ILE A 136 -18.78 -19.69 13.54
N ILE A 137 -19.68 -18.72 13.57
CA ILE A 137 -19.37 -17.36 13.11
C ILE A 137 -18.26 -16.74 13.96
N CYS A 138 -18.34 -16.84 15.29
CA CYS A 138 -17.29 -16.41 16.21
C CYS A 138 -15.93 -17.04 15.90
N ASP A 139 -15.90 -18.36 15.67
CA ASP A 139 -14.67 -19.09 15.35
C ASP A 139 -14.06 -18.66 14.02
N ILE A 140 -14.87 -18.47 12.98
CA ILE A 140 -14.40 -17.98 11.67
C ILE A 140 -13.74 -16.61 11.83
N PHE A 141 -14.40 -15.67 12.51
CA PHE A 141 -13.86 -14.34 12.73
C PHE A 141 -12.55 -14.37 13.53
N ASN A 142 -12.49 -15.14 14.63
CA ASN A 142 -11.26 -15.28 15.41
C ASN A 142 -10.12 -15.90 14.59
N ILE A 143 -10.40 -16.89 13.74
CA ILE A 143 -9.39 -17.50 12.86
C ILE A 143 -8.82 -16.45 11.89
N ILE A 144 -9.68 -15.62 11.30
CA ILE A 144 -9.24 -14.52 10.43
C ILE A 144 -8.36 -13.53 11.20
N MET A 145 -8.73 -13.18 12.44
CA MET A 145 -7.94 -12.28 13.27
C MET A 145 -6.55 -12.86 13.62
N TYR A 146 -6.39 -14.18 13.68
CA TYR A 146 -5.07 -14.82 13.86
C TYR A 146 -4.13 -14.68 12.65
N SER A 147 -4.59 -14.18 11.50
CA SER A 147 -3.69 -13.81 10.40
C SER A 147 -2.65 -12.77 10.84
N SER A 148 -3.02 -11.82 11.71
CA SER A 148 -2.09 -10.78 12.17
C SER A 148 -0.89 -11.32 12.96
N PRO A 149 -1.06 -12.11 14.04
CA PRO A 149 0.11 -12.68 14.70
C PRO A 149 0.92 -13.60 13.77
N LEU A 150 0.31 -14.24 12.77
CA LEU A 150 1.03 -15.03 11.77
C LEU A 150 1.93 -14.17 10.87
N THR A 151 1.49 -12.99 10.42
CA THR A 151 2.35 -12.07 9.65
C THR A 151 3.53 -11.59 10.47
N ILE A 152 3.31 -11.25 11.75
CA ILE A 152 4.37 -10.81 12.66
C ILE A 152 5.36 -11.94 12.93
N MET A 153 4.88 -13.17 13.14
CA MET A 153 5.76 -14.35 13.26
C MET A 153 6.59 -14.57 11.99
N ALA A 154 5.98 -14.43 10.80
CA ALA A 154 6.70 -14.52 9.53
C ALA A 154 7.75 -13.40 9.41
N LYS A 155 7.43 -12.18 9.86
CA LYS A 155 8.38 -11.05 9.91
C LYS A 155 9.57 -11.39 10.81
N VAL A 156 9.35 -11.88 12.03
CA VAL A 156 10.42 -12.29 12.95
C VAL A 156 11.32 -13.37 12.35
N ILE A 157 10.75 -14.37 11.69
CA ILE A 157 11.53 -15.44 11.04
C ILE A 157 12.39 -14.91 9.89
N LYS A 158 11.86 -13.96 9.11
CA LYS A 158 12.55 -13.35 7.96
C LYS A 158 13.64 -12.37 8.41
N THR A 159 13.33 -11.48 9.34
CA THR A 159 14.25 -10.43 9.82
C THR A 159 15.24 -10.94 10.86
N LYS A 160 15.02 -12.13 11.42
CA LYS A 160 15.79 -12.68 12.54
C LYS A 160 15.80 -11.74 13.77
N SER A 161 14.79 -10.87 13.88
CA SER A 161 14.65 -9.84 14.90
C SER A 161 13.28 -9.89 15.55
N VAL A 162 13.21 -9.72 16.87
CA VAL A 162 11.97 -9.72 17.67
C VAL A 162 11.44 -8.33 17.98
N GLU A 163 11.98 -7.29 17.33
CA GLU A 163 11.61 -5.88 17.55
C GLU A 163 10.10 -5.63 17.45
N TYR A 164 9.44 -6.27 16.48
CA TYR A 164 8.00 -6.14 16.22
C TYR A 164 7.16 -7.18 16.96
N MET A 165 7.71 -7.89 17.95
CA MET A 165 6.97 -8.88 18.73
C MET A 165 7.30 -8.72 20.22
N PRO A 166 6.60 -7.81 20.93
CA PRO A 166 6.88 -7.55 22.34
C PRO A 166 6.62 -8.79 23.19
N PHE A 167 7.59 -9.12 24.05
CA PHE A 167 7.52 -10.30 24.90
C PHE A 167 6.26 -10.33 25.78
N TYR A 168 5.98 -9.22 26.48
CA TYR A 168 4.87 -9.18 27.43
C TYR A 168 3.50 -9.28 26.75
N LEU A 169 3.36 -8.73 25.53
CA LEU A 169 2.13 -8.87 24.74
C LEU A 169 1.94 -10.33 24.30
N SER A 170 2.99 -10.96 23.79
CA SER A 170 3.01 -12.38 23.40
C SER A 170 2.68 -13.30 24.59
N LEU A 171 3.29 -13.04 25.75
CA LEU A 171 3.05 -13.78 26.98
C LEU A 171 1.60 -13.63 27.45
N THR A 172 1.07 -12.40 27.44
CA THR A 172 -0.30 -12.14 27.90
C THR A 172 -1.31 -12.79 26.96
N ASN A 173 -1.08 -12.75 25.63
CA ASN A 173 -1.90 -13.47 24.65
C ASN A 173 -1.86 -14.99 24.86
N PHE A 174 -0.69 -15.57 25.14
CA PHE A 174 -0.56 -16.99 25.45
C PHE A 174 -1.34 -17.38 26.72
N LEU A 175 -1.18 -16.62 27.80
CA LEU A 175 -1.89 -16.85 29.06
C LEU A 175 -3.41 -16.67 28.89
N ASN A 176 -3.83 -15.70 28.06
CA ASN A 176 -5.23 -15.49 27.70
C ASN A 176 -5.82 -16.69 26.94
N GLY A 177 -5.11 -17.20 25.94
CA GLY A 177 -5.54 -18.41 25.23
C GLY A 177 -5.65 -19.62 26.17
N LEU A 178 -4.68 -19.81 27.06
CA LEU A 178 -4.70 -20.91 28.03
C LEU A 178 -5.86 -20.83 29.03
N ILE A 179 -6.12 -19.66 29.60
CA ILE A 179 -7.15 -19.51 30.63
C ILE A 179 -8.56 -19.70 30.04
N TRP A 180 -8.82 -19.21 28.83
CA TRP A 180 -10.10 -19.40 28.15
C TRP A 180 -10.27 -20.81 27.58
N THR A 181 -9.17 -21.47 27.18
CA THR A 181 -9.16 -22.91 26.88
C THR A 181 -9.54 -23.72 28.12
N ALA A 182 -8.96 -23.41 29.29
CA ALA A 182 -9.33 -24.04 30.55
C ALA A 182 -10.79 -23.78 30.94
N TYR A 183 -11.29 -22.55 30.74
CA TYR A 183 -12.69 -22.18 30.95
C TYR A 183 -13.64 -23.05 30.12
N ALA A 184 -13.30 -23.23 28.84
CA ALA A 184 -14.06 -24.04 27.89
C ALA A 184 -14.04 -25.53 28.24
N LEU A 185 -12.95 -26.06 28.80
CA LEU A 185 -12.84 -27.49 29.14
C LEU A 185 -13.63 -27.89 30.40
N ILE A 186 -13.82 -26.99 31.38
CA ILE A 186 -14.49 -27.31 32.66
C ILE A 186 -15.99 -27.62 32.46
N LYS A 187 -16.69 -26.81 31.65
CA LYS A 187 -17.98 -27.20 31.05
C LYS A 187 -17.78 -27.12 29.54
N PHE A 188 -17.56 -28.28 28.93
CA PHE A 188 -17.14 -28.40 27.53
C PHE A 188 -17.94 -27.48 26.60
N ASP A 189 -17.25 -26.48 26.07
CA ASP A 189 -17.75 -25.55 25.06
C ASP A 189 -16.77 -25.58 23.88
N ILE A 190 -17.20 -26.21 22.78
CA ILE A 190 -16.32 -26.42 21.62
C ILE A 190 -15.94 -25.12 20.90
N TYR A 191 -16.82 -24.11 20.92
CA TYR A 191 -16.60 -22.87 20.17
C TYR A 191 -15.61 -21.98 20.92
N ILE A 192 -15.77 -21.83 22.24
CA ILE A 192 -14.75 -21.16 23.05
C ILE A 192 -13.42 -21.93 22.96
N LEU A 193 -13.47 -23.27 22.95
CA LEU A 193 -12.27 -24.11 22.91
C LEU A 193 -11.46 -23.92 21.62
N ILE A 194 -12.08 -23.98 20.44
CA ILE A 194 -11.38 -23.90 19.15
C ILE A 194 -10.62 -22.58 19.04
N SER A 195 -11.34 -21.46 19.17
CA SER A 195 -10.76 -20.12 19.11
C SER A 195 -9.60 -19.92 20.08
N ASN A 196 -9.78 -20.28 21.35
CA ASN A 196 -8.77 -20.00 22.38
C ASN A 196 -7.60 -20.98 22.35
N SER A 197 -7.81 -22.23 21.89
CA SER A 197 -6.71 -23.19 21.71
C SER A 197 -5.79 -22.75 20.57
N LEU A 198 -6.36 -22.24 19.47
CA LEU A 198 -5.57 -21.66 18.38
C LEU A 198 -4.79 -20.42 18.84
N GLY A 199 -5.41 -19.58 19.66
CA GLY A 199 -4.74 -18.42 20.28
C GLY A 199 -3.59 -18.83 21.21
N ALA A 200 -3.81 -19.85 22.05
CA ALA A 200 -2.77 -20.41 22.92
C ALA A 200 -1.62 -21.01 22.09
N LEU A 201 -1.91 -21.73 21.02
CA LEU A 201 -0.89 -22.27 20.13
C LEU A 201 -0.10 -21.15 19.44
N SER A 202 -0.78 -20.14 18.89
CA SER A 202 -0.15 -18.98 18.27
C SER A 202 0.75 -18.23 19.26
N GLY A 203 0.25 -17.96 20.48
CA GLY A 203 1.03 -17.32 21.54
C GLY A 203 2.25 -18.15 21.98
N LEU A 204 2.12 -19.48 22.05
CA LEU A 204 3.25 -20.36 22.33
C LEU A 204 4.32 -20.27 21.24
N VAL A 205 3.92 -20.30 19.97
CA VAL A 205 4.86 -20.17 18.84
C VAL A 205 5.54 -18.81 18.87
N GLN A 206 4.82 -17.73 19.17
CA GLN A 206 5.40 -16.40 19.37
C GLN A 206 6.47 -16.40 20.46
N LEU A 207 6.20 -17.00 21.63
CA LEU A 207 7.18 -17.10 22.72
C LEU A 207 8.42 -17.94 22.35
N VAL A 208 8.24 -19.02 21.59
CA VAL A 208 9.34 -19.85 21.09
C VAL A 208 10.19 -19.07 20.08
N LEU A 209 9.57 -18.40 19.13
CA LEU A 209 10.26 -17.55 18.15
C LEU A 209 11.00 -16.40 18.84
N TYR A 210 10.36 -15.77 19.83
CA TYR A 210 10.99 -14.74 20.64
C TYR A 210 12.25 -15.28 21.29
N ALA A 211 12.17 -16.41 22.00
CA ALA A 211 13.32 -17.02 22.66
C ALA A 211 14.46 -17.38 21.68
N TRP A 212 14.12 -17.82 20.46
CA TRP A 212 15.10 -18.18 19.43
C TRP A 212 15.83 -16.95 18.86
N TYR A 213 15.10 -15.90 18.50
CA TYR A 213 15.66 -14.75 17.79
C TYR A 213 16.07 -13.58 18.71
N TYR A 214 15.76 -13.62 20.00
CA TYR A 214 16.09 -12.56 20.96
C TYR A 214 17.60 -12.22 20.97
N LYS A 215 18.48 -13.21 20.87
CA LYS A 215 19.95 -12.99 20.86
C LYS A 215 20.50 -12.55 19.50
N SER A 216 19.77 -12.84 18.41
CA SER A 216 20.15 -12.50 17.04
C SER A 216 19.63 -11.12 16.62
N THR A 217 18.81 -10.49 17.46
CA THR A 217 18.28 -9.15 17.23
C THR A 217 19.42 -8.12 17.32
N PRO A 218 19.70 -7.34 16.26
CA PRO A 218 20.73 -6.30 16.29
C PRO A 218 20.47 -5.32 17.43
N LYS A 219 21.44 -5.17 18.34
CA LYS A 219 21.37 -4.16 19.38
C LYS A 219 21.99 -2.89 18.81
N ASP A 220 21.16 -1.99 18.30
CA ASP A 220 21.64 -0.66 17.97
C ASP A 220 22.18 0.01 19.23
N SER A 221 23.42 0.47 19.13
CA SER A 221 24.13 1.24 20.13
C SER A 221 23.46 2.61 20.32
N LYS A 222 22.46 2.66 21.20
CA LYS A 222 22.03 3.86 21.96
C LYS A 222 21.13 3.44 23.12
N ASP A 223 21.77 2.96 24.18
CA ASP A 223 21.31 3.18 25.54
C ASP A 223 21.40 4.69 25.84
N VAL A 224 20.37 5.44 25.46
CA VAL A 224 20.03 6.72 26.08
C VAL A 224 18.57 6.61 26.52
N ALA A 225 18.39 6.69 27.83
CA ALA A 225 17.13 6.59 28.54
C ALA A 225 15.97 7.32 27.83
N GLY A 226 14.85 6.61 27.62
CA GLY A 226 13.53 7.25 27.49
C GLY A 226 12.72 7.04 26.20
N LYS A 227 13.01 6.07 25.32
CA LYS A 227 12.10 5.72 24.22
C LYS A 227 11.17 4.55 24.61
N PRO A 228 9.84 4.69 24.52
CA PRO A 228 8.94 3.54 24.59
C PRO A 228 9.22 2.63 23.39
N THR A 229 9.30 1.32 23.68
CA THR A 229 9.29 0.20 22.75
C THR A 229 8.39 0.47 21.55
N THR A 230 8.89 0.28 20.33
CA THR A 230 8.15 0.34 19.05
C THR A 230 6.82 -0.41 19.21
N GLU A 231 5.72 0.33 19.24
CA GLU A 231 4.38 -0.18 19.56
C GLU A 231 3.81 -0.92 18.35
N VAL A 232 3.51 -2.20 18.53
CA VAL A 232 3.04 -3.10 17.46
C VAL A 232 1.53 -3.12 17.48
N GLN A 233 0.91 -2.48 16.49
CA GLN A 233 -0.49 -2.70 16.16
C GLN A 233 -0.64 -4.13 15.59
N LEU A 234 -1.35 -5.00 16.31
CA LEU A 234 -1.73 -6.33 15.84
C LEU A 234 -3.01 -6.22 14.99
N SER A 235 -2.87 -5.83 13.73
CA SER A 235 -3.73 -6.30 12.64
C SER A 235 -3.05 -6.12 11.28
N ASP A 236 -2.36 -7.15 10.81
CA ASP A 236 -2.18 -7.33 9.36
C ASP A 236 -3.25 -8.33 8.92
N THR A 237 -4.46 -7.85 8.70
CA THR A 237 -5.28 -8.44 7.65
C THR A 237 -4.73 -7.87 6.36
N ALA A 238 -4.45 -8.73 5.38
CA ALA A 238 -3.89 -8.36 4.08
C ALA A 238 -4.61 -7.13 3.50
N THR A 239 -4.02 -5.96 3.73
CA THR A 239 -4.35 -4.65 3.21
C THR A 239 -3.07 -3.84 3.37
N GLY A 240 -2.64 -3.19 2.29
CA GLY A 240 -1.39 -2.43 2.21
C GLY A 240 -1.23 -1.46 3.37
N ALA A 241 0.03 -1.17 3.71
CA ALA A 241 0.44 -0.26 4.78
C ALA A 241 1.13 0.99 4.20
N ALA A 242 0.59 2.17 4.49
CA ALA A 242 1.17 3.50 4.30
C ALA A 242 1.83 4.01 5.57
N ILE A 243 2.71 5.00 5.36
CA ILE A 243 3.65 5.61 6.29
C ILE A 243 3.66 7.16 6.12
N PRO A 244 3.81 8.01 7.17
CA PRO A 244 3.02 9.23 7.46
C PRO A 244 3.62 10.54 6.96
N SER A 245 2.80 11.59 6.98
CA SER A 245 3.19 12.99 6.87
C SER A 245 3.33 13.68 8.25
N SER A 246 4.18 14.70 8.30
CA SER A 246 4.54 15.53 9.47
C SER A 246 3.70 16.83 9.52
N PRO A 247 3.54 17.50 10.69
CA PRO A 247 2.54 18.54 10.92
C PRO A 247 3.09 19.98 10.89
N ALA A 248 2.22 20.97 10.67
CA ALA A 248 2.50 22.41 10.90
C ALA A 248 1.22 23.16 11.39
N PRO A 249 1.29 24.44 11.84
CA PRO A 249 1.29 24.77 13.26
C PRO A 249 0.03 25.50 13.77
N THR A 250 -0.09 25.56 15.09
CA THR A 250 -1.16 26.24 15.85
C THR A 250 -0.85 27.73 16.08
N LEU A 251 -1.79 28.64 15.74
CA LEU A 251 -2.30 29.76 16.59
C LEU A 251 -3.08 30.81 15.77
N LEU A 252 -4.36 31.05 16.08
CA LEU A 252 -4.79 32.23 16.86
C LEU A 252 -6.31 32.19 17.16
N LEU A 253 -6.61 32.42 18.44
CA LEU A 253 -7.94 32.62 18.99
C LEU A 253 -8.57 33.91 18.47
N LEU A 254 -9.77 33.82 17.89
CA LEU A 254 -10.73 34.91 17.90
C LEU A 254 -12.11 34.34 18.24
N GLN A 255 -12.55 34.70 19.45
CA GLN A 255 -13.84 34.38 20.03
C GLN A 255 -14.97 34.98 19.19
N LEU A 256 -15.99 34.19 18.88
CA LEU A 256 -17.31 34.70 18.51
C LEU A 256 -18.37 34.11 19.46
N PRO A 257 -19.37 34.92 19.88
CA PRO A 257 -20.31 34.57 20.95
C PRO A 257 -21.43 33.64 20.47
N PRO A 258 -22.16 32.97 21.39
CA PRO A 258 -23.26 32.09 21.04
C PRO A 258 -24.50 32.88 20.59
N PRO A 259 -25.35 32.33 19.70
CA PRO A 259 -26.63 32.95 19.36
C PRO A 259 -27.64 32.77 20.51
N PRO A 260 -28.58 33.72 20.69
CA PRO A 260 -29.59 33.66 21.76
C PRO A 260 -30.77 32.72 21.40
N PRO A 261 -31.53 32.26 22.41
CA PRO A 261 -32.70 31.42 22.21
C PRO A 261 -33.98 32.24 22.05
N ASN A 262 -34.91 31.79 21.20
CA ASN A 262 -36.36 32.04 21.28
C ASN A 262 -37.04 31.04 20.33
N SER A 263 -37.93 30.13 20.75
CA SER A 263 -39.17 30.20 21.54
C SER A 263 -40.41 30.60 20.71
N SER A 264 -41.45 29.77 20.88
CA SER A 264 -42.86 29.91 20.43
C SER A 264 -43.14 29.69 18.92
N ALA A 265 -44.23 29.05 18.49
CA ALA A 265 -45.50 28.79 19.16
C ALA A 265 -46.18 27.51 18.63
N ALA A 266 -46.93 26.89 19.54
CA ALA A 266 -47.88 25.82 19.30
C ALA A 266 -49.16 26.33 18.60
N THR A 267 -49.85 25.46 17.85
CA THR A 267 -51.31 25.52 17.74
C THR A 267 -51.85 24.12 17.48
N ALA A 268 -52.82 23.71 18.29
CA ALA A 268 -53.45 22.40 18.27
C ALA A 268 -54.96 22.53 17.94
N LEU A 269 -55.45 21.56 17.13
CA LEU A 269 -56.80 20.92 17.15
C LEU A 269 -58.03 21.77 16.72
N PRO A 270 -59.22 21.17 16.40
CA PRO A 270 -59.66 19.78 16.65
C PRO A 270 -60.46 19.02 15.55
N SER A 271 -60.52 17.69 15.73
CA SER A 271 -61.64 16.72 15.59
C SER A 271 -62.61 16.72 14.39
N GLN A 272 -62.84 15.52 13.81
CA GLN A 272 -64.16 14.85 13.75
C GLN A 272 -64.06 13.39 13.23
N PHE A 273 -64.70 12.47 13.95
CA PHE A 273 -65.08 11.10 13.55
C PHE A 273 -66.57 11.10 13.11
N PRO A 274 -67.07 10.11 12.35
CA PRO A 274 -67.73 8.98 13.00
C PRO A 274 -67.58 7.58 12.35
N THR A 275 -67.53 6.61 13.25
CA THR A 275 -67.90 5.19 13.30
C THR A 275 -68.96 4.66 12.31
N THR A 276 -68.77 3.44 11.78
CA THR A 276 -69.85 2.40 11.62
C THR A 276 -69.24 1.02 11.31
N THR A 277 -69.21 0.08 12.27
CA THR A 277 -70.07 -1.14 12.41
C THR A 277 -69.66 -2.39 11.64
N LEU A 278 -69.17 -3.40 12.39
CA LEU A 278 -69.30 -4.84 12.13
C LEU A 278 -70.67 -5.33 12.62
N PRO A 279 -71.25 -6.42 12.08
CA PRO A 279 -71.22 -7.74 12.78
C PRO A 279 -71.37 -8.97 11.82
N PRO A 280 -71.65 -10.21 12.28
CA PRO A 280 -70.92 -11.05 13.23
C PRO A 280 -70.64 -12.48 12.70
N ALA A 281 -70.02 -13.30 13.56
CA ALA A 281 -69.54 -14.67 13.35
C ALA A 281 -70.56 -15.81 13.59
N VAL A 282 -70.03 -17.07 13.52
CA VAL A 282 -70.37 -18.31 14.30
C VAL A 282 -71.11 -19.42 13.49
N PRO A 283 -70.98 -20.77 13.75
CA PRO A 283 -70.16 -21.57 14.71
C PRO A 283 -69.44 -22.88 14.22
N ARG A 284 -68.48 -23.31 15.07
CA ARG A 284 -68.19 -24.64 15.69
C ARG A 284 -68.24 -25.97 14.91
N HIS A 285 -67.22 -26.82 15.12
CA HIS A 285 -67.17 -27.99 16.06
C HIS A 285 -65.81 -28.72 15.91
N SER A 286 -64.97 -28.89 16.95
CA SER A 286 -64.92 -30.02 17.93
C SER A 286 -64.48 -31.34 17.25
N LEU A 287 -63.48 -32.17 17.63
CA LEU A 287 -62.91 -32.59 18.92
C LEU A 287 -61.82 -33.67 18.65
N PHE A 288 -60.86 -33.83 19.59
CA PHE A 288 -60.04 -35.03 19.92
C PHE A 288 -59.16 -35.65 18.80
N ASN A 289 -57.92 -36.10 18.99
CA ASN A 289 -57.37 -36.85 20.11
C ASN A 289 -55.82 -36.88 20.04
N ALA A 290 -55.17 -36.94 21.19
CA ALA A 290 -53.72 -37.10 21.31
C ALA A 290 -53.27 -38.54 21.00
N ARG A 291 -52.12 -38.70 20.33
CA ARG A 291 -51.26 -39.90 20.45
C ARG A 291 -49.80 -39.51 20.23
N SER A 292 -49.02 -39.64 21.30
CA SER A 292 -47.56 -39.65 21.29
C SER A 292 -47.04 -40.92 20.60
N THR A 293 -46.22 -40.76 19.57
CA THR A 293 -45.24 -41.77 19.18
C THR A 293 -43.94 -41.06 18.80
N THR A 294 -42.97 -41.20 19.67
CA THR A 294 -41.54 -41.05 19.41
C THR A 294 -41.16 -41.76 18.11
N ASN A 295 -40.59 -41.02 17.15
CA ASN A 295 -39.74 -41.64 16.16
C ASN A 295 -38.60 -40.68 15.79
N ARG A 296 -37.39 -41.06 16.21
CA ARG A 296 -36.12 -40.47 15.78
C ARG A 296 -36.11 -40.41 14.25
N LYS A 297 -36.03 -39.22 13.67
CA LYS A 297 -35.55 -39.05 12.29
C LYS A 297 -34.20 -38.34 12.33
N SER A 298 -33.23 -39.03 11.73
CA SER A 298 -31.86 -38.58 11.52
C SER A 298 -31.83 -37.18 10.92
N PHE A 299 -30.97 -36.33 11.48
CA PHE A 299 -30.61 -35.03 10.91
C PHE A 299 -30.14 -35.24 9.46
N SER A 300 -30.77 -34.53 8.52
CA SER A 300 -30.37 -34.55 7.12
C SER A 300 -29.26 -33.53 6.91
N ILE A 301 -28.10 -34.00 6.45
CA ILE A 301 -26.90 -33.22 6.07
C ILE A 301 -27.21 -32.03 5.13
N LYS A 302 -28.38 -32.02 4.50
CA LYS A 302 -28.85 -30.97 3.58
C LYS A 302 -29.25 -29.66 4.26
N GLU A 303 -29.67 -29.68 5.52
CA GLU A 303 -30.06 -28.44 6.25
C GLU A 303 -28.82 -27.69 6.81
N CYS A 304 -27.73 -28.42 7.08
CA CYS A 304 -26.43 -27.85 7.45
C CYS A 304 -25.73 -27.18 6.26
N ALA A 305 -25.94 -27.70 5.04
CA ALA A 305 -25.39 -27.13 3.81
C ALA A 305 -25.99 -25.76 3.46
N ILE A 306 -27.24 -25.48 3.85
CA ILE A 306 -27.92 -24.20 3.56
C ILE A 306 -27.39 -23.08 4.48
N SER A 307 -27.10 -23.38 5.74
CA SER A 307 -26.45 -22.42 6.66
C SER A 307 -24.99 -22.14 6.30
N ILE A 308 -24.27 -23.15 5.78
CA ILE A 308 -22.91 -22.99 5.25
C ILE A 308 -22.94 -22.22 3.92
N ALA A 309 -23.91 -22.47 3.04
CA ALA A 309 -24.06 -21.73 1.78
C ALA A 309 -24.49 -20.27 1.98
N LEU A 310 -25.29 -19.96 3.00
CA LEU A 310 -25.63 -18.59 3.37
C LEU A 310 -24.45 -17.84 4.03
N ALA A 311 -23.60 -18.54 4.78
CA ALA A 311 -22.38 -17.95 5.35
C ALA A 311 -21.26 -17.77 4.30
N VAL A 312 -21.13 -18.68 3.32
CA VAL A 312 -20.18 -18.55 2.20
C VAL A 312 -20.67 -17.52 1.18
N GLY A 313 -21.97 -17.45 0.92
CA GLY A 313 -22.56 -16.47 -0.01
C GLY A 313 -22.50 -15.02 0.46
N LEU A 314 -22.28 -14.77 1.75
CA LEU A 314 -22.01 -13.43 2.29
C LEU A 314 -20.52 -13.06 2.30
N VAL A 315 -19.62 -14.01 2.01
CA VAL A 315 -18.16 -13.81 1.97
C VAL A 315 -17.62 -13.71 0.54
N THR A 316 -18.39 -14.13 -0.47
CA THR A 316 -18.00 -14.00 -1.89
C THR A 316 -18.77 -12.87 -2.58
N GLY A 317 -18.29 -11.64 -2.47
CA GLY A 317 -18.71 -10.54 -3.34
C GLY A 317 -17.73 -10.39 -4.52
N VAL A 318 -18.01 -11.05 -5.65
CA VAL A 318 -17.57 -10.66 -7.02
C VAL A 318 -18.53 -11.33 -8.04
N PRO A 319 -18.62 -10.83 -9.29
CA PRO A 319 -19.54 -9.83 -9.82
C PRO A 319 -20.77 -10.46 -10.52
N ALA A 320 -21.71 -9.61 -10.95
CA ALA A 320 -22.93 -9.98 -11.65
C ALA A 320 -22.68 -10.83 -12.91
N LEU A 321 -23.35 -11.98 -12.96
CA LEU A 321 -23.49 -12.81 -14.15
C LEU A 321 -24.89 -12.55 -14.71
N ASP A 322 -25.01 -11.56 -15.60
CA ASP A 322 -26.21 -11.33 -16.39
C ASP A 322 -26.00 -11.87 -17.80
N TRP A 323 -26.91 -12.74 -18.23
CA TRP A 323 -26.90 -13.38 -19.54
C TRP A 323 -27.82 -12.60 -20.48
N CYS A 324 -27.25 -11.85 -21.43
CA CYS A 324 -27.92 -11.47 -22.68
C CYS A 324 -26.93 -11.32 -23.85
N SER A 325 -26.91 -12.35 -24.69
CA SER A 325 -26.89 -12.35 -26.16
C SER A 325 -26.08 -11.31 -26.96
N ASN A 326 -25.09 -11.84 -27.69
CA ASN A 326 -24.61 -11.45 -29.03
C ASN A 326 -23.99 -10.06 -29.27
N ALA A 327 -22.65 -10.01 -29.33
CA ALA A 327 -21.90 -9.40 -30.43
C ALA A 327 -20.46 -9.95 -30.49
N TYR A 328 -20.09 -10.47 -31.66
CA TYR A 328 -18.74 -10.92 -32.00
C TYR A 328 -17.76 -9.74 -32.05
N ALA A 329 -16.56 -9.87 -31.46
CA ALA A 329 -15.28 -9.55 -32.13
C ALA A 329 -14.04 -9.73 -31.22
N ALA A 330 -13.01 -10.37 -31.81
CA ALA A 330 -11.58 -10.38 -31.46
C ALA A 330 -11.13 -11.05 -30.15
N ALA A 331 -10.85 -12.35 -30.27
CA ALA A 331 -9.98 -13.07 -29.35
C ALA A 331 -8.54 -12.54 -29.42
N ASN A 332 -8.00 -12.08 -28.29
CA ASN A 332 -6.56 -12.08 -28.05
C ASN A 332 -6.22 -13.31 -27.18
N PRO A 333 -5.22 -14.12 -27.57
CA PRO A 333 -4.86 -15.30 -26.80
C PRO A 333 -4.28 -14.90 -25.45
N VAL A 334 -4.77 -15.56 -24.40
CA VAL A 334 -4.16 -15.59 -23.07
C VAL A 334 -2.70 -16.02 -23.24
N VAL A 335 -1.78 -15.10 -23.00
CA VAL A 335 -0.34 -15.42 -22.99
C VAL A 335 -0.09 -16.34 -21.80
N PRO A 336 0.51 -17.53 -21.99
CA PRO A 336 0.83 -18.43 -20.89
C PRO A 336 1.96 -17.83 -20.05
N ASP A 337 1.71 -17.75 -18.74
CA ASP A 337 2.65 -17.83 -17.61
C ASP A 337 4.14 -17.69 -17.99
N LEU A 338 4.61 -16.46 -18.21
CA LEU A 338 6.04 -16.18 -18.33
C LEU A 338 6.63 -16.05 -16.92
N ALA A 339 6.75 -17.18 -16.23
CA ALA A 339 7.59 -17.30 -15.05
C ALA A 339 9.08 -17.22 -15.48
N VAL A 340 9.56 -16.02 -15.80
CA VAL A 340 11.00 -15.77 -15.87
C VAL A 340 11.49 -15.63 -14.45
N LEU A 341 12.20 -16.65 -13.97
CA LEU A 341 13.02 -16.54 -12.78
C LEU A 341 14.19 -15.61 -13.14
N ILE A 342 14.21 -14.42 -12.57
CA ILE A 342 15.18 -13.40 -12.93
C ILE A 342 16.51 -13.71 -12.26
N SER A 343 17.49 -14.08 -13.08
CA SER A 343 18.86 -14.36 -12.66
C SER A 343 19.73 -13.11 -12.89
N GLY A 344 19.71 -12.17 -11.96
CA GLY A 344 20.63 -11.02 -12.00
C GLY A 344 20.39 -10.01 -10.88
N PRO A 345 21.45 -9.36 -10.33
CA PRO A 345 21.29 -8.23 -9.41
C PRO A 345 20.43 -7.10 -10.04
N PRO A 346 19.70 -6.31 -9.23
CA PRO A 346 18.92 -5.19 -9.75
C PRO A 346 19.83 -4.14 -10.39
N ILE A 347 19.32 -3.49 -11.43
CA ILE A 347 19.99 -2.34 -12.05
C ILE A 347 19.74 -1.12 -11.16
N LYS A 348 20.81 -0.57 -10.57
CA LYS A 348 20.75 0.60 -9.68
C LYS A 348 21.16 1.92 -10.35
N ASP A 349 21.76 1.86 -11.55
CA ASP A 349 22.18 3.04 -12.29
C ASP A 349 20.97 3.69 -12.98
N PRO A 350 20.65 4.97 -12.69
CA PRO A 350 19.48 5.64 -13.27
C PRO A 350 19.58 5.76 -14.79
N GLY A 351 20.79 5.98 -15.33
CA GLY A 351 21.02 6.02 -16.78
C GLY A 351 20.73 4.68 -17.46
N ALA A 352 21.11 3.57 -16.83
CA ALA A 352 20.81 2.23 -17.31
C ALA A 352 19.32 1.94 -17.29
N LEU A 353 18.62 2.26 -16.19
CA LEU A 353 17.16 2.12 -16.11
C LEU A 353 16.46 2.87 -17.25
N LEU A 354 16.87 4.11 -17.51
CA LEU A 354 16.36 4.90 -18.64
C LEU A 354 16.71 4.25 -19.99
N ARG A 355 17.91 3.71 -20.20
CA ARG A 355 18.22 3.00 -21.45
C ARG A 355 17.33 1.78 -21.65
N TYR A 356 17.15 0.94 -20.64
CA TYR A 356 16.33 -0.27 -20.72
C TYR A 356 14.83 0.02 -20.84
N SER A 357 14.36 1.18 -20.36
CA SER A 357 12.94 1.55 -20.47
C SER A 357 12.53 2.05 -21.87
N LEU A 358 13.49 2.33 -22.76
CA LEU A 358 13.20 2.79 -24.13
C LEU A 358 12.39 1.73 -24.93
N PRO A 359 11.37 2.15 -25.69
CA PRO A 359 10.51 1.26 -26.46
C PRO A 359 11.19 0.81 -27.78
N ILE A 360 12.36 0.19 -27.67
CA ILE A 360 13.15 -0.30 -28.81
C ILE A 360 13.36 -1.81 -28.75
N ASP A 361 13.38 -2.46 -29.91
CA ASP A 361 13.76 -3.87 -30.06
C ASP A 361 14.94 -3.99 -31.03
N ASN A 362 16.13 -3.62 -30.54
CA ASN A 362 17.36 -3.72 -31.30
C ASN A 362 18.45 -4.43 -30.48
N LYS A 363 18.62 -5.73 -30.73
CA LYS A 363 19.62 -6.53 -30.00
C LYS A 363 21.06 -6.07 -30.24
N ALA A 364 21.36 -5.52 -31.42
CA ALA A 364 22.71 -5.13 -31.78
C ALA A 364 23.23 -3.98 -30.91
N ILE A 365 22.41 -2.96 -30.62
CA ILE A 365 22.81 -1.87 -29.72
C ILE A 365 22.88 -2.34 -28.26
N ARG A 366 21.97 -3.24 -27.83
CA ARG A 366 22.01 -3.83 -26.47
C ARG A 366 23.28 -4.67 -26.24
N GLU A 367 23.78 -5.36 -27.26
CA GLU A 367 25.05 -6.09 -27.21
C GLU A 367 26.28 -5.16 -27.10
N VAL A 368 26.16 -3.89 -27.49
CA VAL A 368 27.18 -2.85 -27.26
C VAL A 368 27.04 -2.25 -25.86
N GLN A 369 25.80 -1.96 -25.43
CA GLN A 369 25.51 -1.37 -24.13
C GLN A 369 25.97 -2.26 -22.98
N LYS A 370 25.60 -3.55 -22.99
CA LYS A 370 25.77 -4.43 -21.83
C LYS A 370 27.23 -4.57 -21.36
N PRO A 371 28.22 -4.84 -22.24
CA PRO A 371 29.61 -4.89 -21.82
C PRO A 371 30.13 -3.54 -21.32
N LEU A 372 29.67 -2.42 -21.89
CA LEU A 372 30.04 -1.08 -21.40
C LEU A 372 29.50 -0.83 -19.99
N GLU A 373 28.32 -1.31 -19.64
CA GLU A 373 27.77 -1.25 -18.27
C GLU A 373 28.55 -2.13 -17.30
N ASP A 374 28.97 -3.32 -17.74
CA ASP A 374 29.73 -4.28 -16.91
C ASP A 374 31.16 -3.79 -16.57
N ILE A 375 31.64 -2.69 -17.17
CA ILE A 375 32.88 -2.02 -16.75
C ILE A 375 32.75 -1.50 -15.31
N THR A 376 31.58 -1.03 -14.87
CA THR A 376 31.37 -0.57 -13.50
C THR A 376 31.63 -1.69 -12.48
N GLU A 377 31.13 -2.90 -12.76
CA GLU A 377 31.38 -4.08 -11.93
C GLU A 377 32.85 -4.49 -11.97
N SER A 378 33.51 -4.37 -13.13
CA SER A 378 34.94 -4.63 -13.27
C SER A 378 35.80 -3.70 -12.40
N LEU A 379 35.40 -2.43 -12.25
CA LEU A 379 36.12 -1.43 -11.45
C LEU A 379 36.02 -1.65 -9.93
N LYS A 380 35.08 -2.51 -9.46
CA LYS A 380 35.00 -2.93 -8.05
C LYS A 380 36.12 -3.90 -7.65
N VAL A 381 36.76 -4.56 -8.62
CA VAL A 381 37.90 -5.44 -8.36
C VAL A 381 39.11 -4.59 -7.94
N ALA A 382 39.85 -5.03 -6.92
CA ALA A 382 41.02 -4.29 -6.46
C ALA A 382 42.23 -4.44 -7.41
N GLY A 383 42.89 -3.32 -7.71
CA GLY A 383 44.16 -3.26 -8.43
C GLY A 383 44.06 -3.45 -9.95
N VAL A 384 45.19 -3.79 -10.57
CA VAL A 384 45.37 -3.84 -12.04
C VAL A 384 44.44 -4.85 -12.74
N LYS A 385 43.96 -5.86 -12.02
CA LYS A 385 43.00 -6.86 -12.54
C LYS A 385 41.66 -6.25 -12.98
N ALA A 386 41.26 -5.12 -12.37
CA ALA A 386 40.06 -4.38 -12.79
C ALA A 386 40.19 -3.86 -14.23
N LEU A 387 41.39 -3.35 -14.57
CA LEU A 387 41.68 -2.79 -15.88
C LEU A 387 41.70 -3.87 -16.95
N ASP A 388 42.28 -5.04 -16.67
CA ASP A 388 42.25 -6.17 -17.62
C ASP A 388 40.80 -6.65 -17.89
N SER A 389 39.91 -6.54 -16.90
CA SER A 389 38.49 -6.88 -17.06
C SER A 389 37.73 -5.80 -17.84
N ALA A 390 37.96 -4.52 -17.53
CA ALA A 390 37.42 -3.40 -18.28
C ALA A 390 37.86 -3.44 -19.76
N GLU A 391 39.12 -3.80 -20.02
CA GLU A 391 39.66 -3.97 -21.38
C GLU A 391 38.90 -5.06 -22.16
N ARG A 392 38.63 -6.21 -21.53
CA ARG A 392 37.86 -7.30 -22.16
C ARG A 392 36.45 -6.84 -22.54
N ASN A 393 35.76 -6.17 -21.62
CA ASN A 393 34.42 -5.64 -21.84
C ASN A 393 34.41 -4.59 -22.96
N LEU A 394 35.39 -3.69 -22.98
CA LEU A 394 35.55 -2.70 -24.05
C LEU A 394 35.78 -3.35 -25.41
N ARG A 395 36.67 -4.35 -25.49
CA ARG A 395 36.92 -5.12 -26.72
C ARG A 395 35.65 -5.85 -27.18
N GLN A 396 34.87 -6.38 -26.27
CA GLN A 396 33.59 -7.02 -26.58
C GLN A 396 32.59 -6.03 -27.16
N ALA A 397 32.38 -4.88 -26.52
CA ALA A 397 31.52 -3.82 -27.03
C ALA A 397 31.99 -3.31 -28.41
N SER A 398 33.30 -3.11 -28.59
CA SER A 398 33.87 -2.62 -29.85
C SER A 398 33.65 -3.60 -30.99
N ARG A 399 33.79 -4.90 -30.70
CA ARG A 399 33.50 -5.97 -31.65
C ARG A 399 32.02 -6.06 -31.99
N ALA A 400 31.15 -5.98 -30.98
CA ALA A 400 29.69 -5.98 -31.17
C ALA A 400 29.26 -4.79 -32.04
N LEU A 401 29.81 -3.59 -31.79
CA LEU A 401 29.54 -2.39 -32.58
C LEU A 401 29.98 -2.58 -34.03
N THR A 402 31.20 -3.08 -34.25
CA THR A 402 31.74 -3.31 -35.60
C THR A 402 30.90 -4.32 -36.39
N GLN A 403 30.44 -5.39 -35.75
CA GLN A 403 29.64 -6.44 -36.40
C GLN A 403 28.18 -6.03 -36.60
N GLY A 404 27.63 -5.26 -35.65
CA GLY A 404 26.22 -4.85 -35.60
C GLY A 404 25.91 -3.49 -36.21
N LYS A 405 26.92 -2.70 -36.64
CA LYS A 405 26.74 -1.30 -37.08
C LYS A 405 25.63 -1.12 -38.11
N SER A 406 25.53 -2.00 -39.11
CA SER A 406 24.48 -1.92 -40.12
C SER A 406 23.08 -2.09 -39.53
N LEU A 407 22.91 -3.02 -38.58
CA LEU A 407 21.65 -3.28 -37.88
C LEU A 407 21.26 -2.12 -36.95
N VAL A 408 22.26 -1.52 -36.29
CA VAL A 408 22.06 -0.31 -35.47
C VAL A 408 21.59 0.85 -36.35
N VAL A 409 22.29 1.13 -37.44
CA VAL A 409 21.92 2.22 -38.37
C VAL A 409 20.56 1.98 -39.03
N SER A 410 20.21 0.73 -39.35
CA SER A 410 18.87 0.42 -39.89
C SER A 410 17.73 0.58 -38.89
N GLY A 411 18.04 0.58 -37.59
CA GLY A 411 17.06 0.78 -36.52
C GLY A 411 16.80 2.24 -36.17
N LEU A 412 17.59 3.18 -36.70
CA LEU A 412 17.42 4.61 -36.45
C LEU A 412 16.16 5.13 -37.16
N ALA A 413 15.42 6.01 -36.48
CA ALA A 413 14.30 6.73 -37.08
C ALA A 413 14.81 7.63 -38.21
N GLU A 414 14.11 7.68 -39.35
CA GLU A 414 14.61 8.35 -40.56
C GLU A 414 14.87 9.84 -40.33
N SER A 415 14.07 10.50 -39.47
CA SER A 415 14.24 11.91 -39.11
C SER A 415 15.44 12.19 -38.20
N LYS A 416 15.95 11.19 -37.49
CA LYS A 416 17.05 11.31 -36.49
C LYS A 416 18.33 10.58 -36.92
N LYS A 417 18.31 9.96 -38.10
CA LYS A 417 19.38 9.09 -38.59
C LYS A 417 20.74 9.79 -38.71
N GLU A 418 20.76 11.06 -39.11
CA GLU A 418 22.00 11.84 -39.22
C GLU A 418 22.66 12.02 -37.84
N HIS A 419 21.87 12.43 -36.84
CA HIS A 419 22.33 12.59 -35.46
C HIS A 419 22.76 11.24 -34.85
N GLY A 420 21.99 10.17 -35.04
CA GLY A 420 22.33 8.84 -34.55
C GLY A 420 23.64 8.31 -35.16
N VAL A 421 23.90 8.56 -36.44
CA VAL A 421 25.19 8.21 -37.09
C VAL A 421 26.34 9.06 -36.54
N GLU A 422 26.11 10.34 -36.24
CA GLU A 422 27.11 11.20 -35.58
C GLU A 422 27.46 10.67 -34.17
N LEU A 423 26.45 10.29 -33.37
CA LEU A 423 26.66 9.70 -32.06
C LEU A 423 27.40 8.36 -32.13
N LEU A 424 27.11 7.53 -33.12
CA LEU A 424 27.87 6.30 -33.35
C LEU A 424 29.33 6.57 -33.69
N ALA A 425 29.63 7.63 -34.45
CA ALA A 425 31.01 8.02 -34.73
C ALA A 425 31.73 8.51 -33.45
N LYS A 426 31.04 9.28 -32.59
CA LYS A 426 31.56 9.70 -31.28
C LYS A 426 31.80 8.51 -30.36
N LEU A 427 30.90 7.52 -30.35
CA LEU A 427 31.05 6.27 -29.60
C LEU A 427 32.28 5.50 -30.08
N GLU A 428 32.47 5.33 -31.39
CA GLU A 428 33.65 4.65 -31.96
C GLU A 428 34.97 5.36 -31.61
N ALA A 429 35.00 6.69 -31.66
CA ALA A 429 36.16 7.49 -31.26
C ALA A 429 36.43 7.37 -29.76
N GLY A 430 35.40 7.55 -28.93
CA GLY A 430 35.50 7.48 -27.48
C GLY A 430 35.88 6.09 -26.96
N MET A 431 35.49 5.01 -27.65
CA MET A 431 35.93 3.65 -27.31
C MET A 431 37.42 3.45 -27.56
N LYS A 432 38.01 4.10 -28.57
CA LYS A 432 39.47 4.09 -28.79
C LYS A 432 40.20 4.89 -27.71
N GLU A 433 39.64 6.03 -27.31
CA GLU A 433 40.18 6.82 -26.20
C GLU A 433 40.13 6.03 -24.88
N LEU A 434 39.02 5.37 -24.59
CA LEU A 434 38.91 4.50 -23.42
C LEU A 434 39.89 3.32 -23.48
N GLN A 435 40.17 2.79 -24.67
CA GLN A 435 41.18 1.75 -24.84
C GLN A 435 42.56 2.27 -24.46
N GLN A 436 42.92 3.48 -24.92
CA GLN A 436 44.18 4.12 -24.55
C GLN A 436 44.29 4.35 -23.03
N ILE A 437 43.23 4.85 -22.38
CA ILE A 437 43.18 5.05 -20.92
C ILE A 437 43.45 3.74 -20.16
N VAL A 438 42.85 2.64 -20.61
CA VAL A 438 43.02 1.31 -19.99
C VAL A 438 44.44 0.77 -20.23
N GLU A 439 45.01 0.96 -21.42
CA GLU A 439 46.38 0.59 -21.76
C GLU A 439 47.42 1.39 -20.94
N ASP A 440 47.16 2.68 -20.72
CA ASP A 440 47.98 3.58 -19.88
C ASP A 440 47.80 3.33 -18.38
N ARG A 441 46.95 2.36 -18.01
CA ARG A 441 46.63 1.97 -16.63
C ARG A 441 46.05 3.09 -15.76
N ASN A 442 45.39 4.08 -16.37
CA ASN A 442 44.75 5.18 -15.67
C ASN A 442 43.33 4.81 -15.23
N ARG A 443 43.20 4.23 -14.03
CA ARG A 443 41.92 3.74 -13.49
C ARG A 443 40.89 4.85 -13.23
N ASP A 444 41.34 6.02 -12.81
CA ASP A 444 40.44 7.07 -12.30
C ASP A 444 39.63 7.72 -13.44
N GLU A 445 40.18 7.73 -14.65
CA GLU A 445 39.50 8.27 -15.85
C GLU A 445 38.53 7.28 -16.51
N VAL A 446 38.65 5.96 -16.23
CA VAL A 446 37.81 4.92 -16.86
C VAL A 446 36.33 5.16 -16.58
N ALA A 447 35.95 5.45 -15.32
CA ALA A 447 34.55 5.62 -14.94
C ALA A 447 33.91 6.84 -15.62
N ALA A 448 34.63 7.96 -15.66
CA ALA A 448 34.16 9.18 -16.31
C ALA A 448 33.96 8.95 -17.81
N LYS A 449 34.93 8.31 -18.48
CA LYS A 449 34.84 8.04 -19.91
C LYS A 449 33.76 7.01 -20.24
N GLN A 450 33.61 5.97 -19.41
CA GLN A 450 32.52 4.99 -19.54
C GLN A 450 31.15 5.67 -19.48
N LYS A 451 30.94 6.61 -18.53
CA LYS A 451 29.69 7.38 -18.41
C LYS A 451 29.40 8.17 -19.69
N GLU A 452 30.42 8.81 -20.28
CA GLU A 452 30.31 9.51 -21.57
C GLU A 452 29.90 8.56 -22.70
N LEU A 453 30.53 7.38 -22.82
CA LEU A 453 30.17 6.40 -23.86
C LEU A 453 28.73 5.90 -23.72
N LEU A 454 28.28 5.65 -22.49
CA LEU A 454 26.90 5.23 -22.21
C LEU A 454 25.87 6.33 -22.49
N GLN A 455 26.26 7.61 -22.45
CA GLN A 455 25.42 8.72 -22.94
C GLN A 455 25.27 8.68 -24.46
N TYR A 456 26.35 8.41 -25.21
CA TYR A 456 26.25 8.23 -26.66
C TYR A 456 25.38 7.02 -27.03
N VAL A 457 25.53 5.90 -26.31
CA VAL A 457 24.65 4.73 -26.49
C VAL A 457 23.19 5.11 -26.24
N GLY A 458 22.89 5.77 -25.13
CA GLY A 458 21.53 6.21 -24.82
C GLY A 458 20.94 7.14 -25.89
N GLY A 459 21.73 8.09 -26.40
CA GLY A 459 21.30 8.97 -27.49
C GLY A 459 21.02 8.22 -28.80
N VAL A 460 21.86 7.25 -29.16
CA VAL A 460 21.61 6.37 -30.32
C VAL A 460 20.31 5.58 -30.13
N GLU A 461 20.07 5.06 -28.93
CA GLU A 461 18.84 4.33 -28.61
C GLU A 461 17.59 5.23 -28.65
N GLU A 462 17.69 6.47 -28.19
CA GLU A 462 16.62 7.46 -28.30
C GLU A 462 16.33 7.87 -29.77
N ASP A 463 17.36 7.89 -30.61
CA ASP A 463 17.24 8.13 -32.05
C ASP A 463 16.63 6.95 -32.82
N MET A 464 16.56 5.75 -32.22
CA MET A 464 15.81 4.61 -32.78
C MET A 464 14.30 4.72 -32.54
N VAL A 465 13.86 5.55 -31.60
CA VAL A 465 12.43 5.71 -31.31
C VAL A 465 11.80 6.65 -32.34
N ASP A 466 10.98 6.06 -33.21
CA ASP A 466 10.21 6.76 -34.24
C ASP A 466 8.82 7.17 -33.72
N GLY A 467 8.73 8.37 -33.16
CA GLY A 467 7.50 8.91 -32.59
C GLY A 467 7.06 8.22 -31.30
N PHE A 468 5.84 8.52 -30.87
CA PHE A 468 5.28 7.97 -29.63
C PHE A 468 4.63 6.60 -29.88
N PRO A 469 4.95 5.55 -29.10
CA PRO A 469 4.72 4.15 -29.50
C PRO A 469 3.27 3.65 -29.43
N TYR A 470 2.36 4.39 -28.78
CA TYR A 470 0.95 3.98 -28.62
C TYR A 470 0.01 5.18 -28.50
N GLN A 471 -1.30 4.93 -28.50
CA GLN A 471 -2.29 5.95 -28.20
C GLN A 471 -2.69 5.87 -26.73
N VAL A 472 -2.63 7.01 -26.03
CA VAL A 472 -3.11 7.13 -24.65
C VAL A 472 -4.65 6.97 -24.64
N PRO A 473 -5.26 6.32 -23.63
CA PRO A 473 -6.71 6.17 -23.51
C PRO A 473 -7.48 7.49 -23.66
N GLU A 474 -8.66 7.45 -24.30
CA GLU A 474 -9.48 8.65 -24.59
C GLU A 474 -9.75 9.52 -23.36
N GLU A 475 -9.89 8.90 -22.19
CA GLU A 475 -10.08 9.55 -20.89
C GLU A 475 -8.95 10.50 -20.49
N TYR A 476 -7.71 10.25 -20.92
CA TYR A 476 -6.54 11.08 -20.60
C TYR A 476 -5.99 11.85 -21.81
N GLN A 477 -6.55 11.66 -23.02
CA GLN A 477 -6.05 12.28 -24.25
C GLN A 477 -6.07 13.80 -24.23
N SER A 478 -6.94 14.42 -23.44
CA SER A 478 -7.02 15.88 -23.29
C SER A 478 -6.13 16.44 -22.19
N MET A 479 -5.52 15.59 -21.35
CA MET A 479 -4.59 16.03 -20.31
C MET A 479 -3.23 16.43 -20.92
N PRO A 480 -2.38 17.17 -20.18
CA PRO A 480 -0.99 17.35 -20.57
C PRO A 480 -0.27 15.99 -20.63
N LEU A 481 0.34 15.68 -21.78
CA LEU A 481 0.99 14.39 -22.04
C LEU A 481 2.44 14.61 -22.46
N LEU A 482 3.39 13.91 -21.84
CA LEU A 482 4.77 13.89 -22.31
C LEU A 482 4.96 12.76 -23.32
N LYS A 483 4.99 13.09 -24.62
CA LYS A 483 5.12 12.12 -25.72
C LYS A 483 6.58 11.87 -26.10
N GLY A 484 7.41 11.58 -25.11
CA GLY A 484 8.85 11.38 -25.27
C GLY A 484 9.56 11.52 -23.93
N ARG A 485 10.78 12.06 -23.94
CA ARG A 485 11.51 12.41 -22.72
C ARG A 485 11.62 13.92 -22.58
N ALA A 486 11.73 14.37 -21.34
CA ALA A 486 12.12 15.72 -20.99
C ALA A 486 13.19 15.68 -19.91
N THR A 487 14.06 16.66 -19.90
CA THR A 487 15.10 16.81 -18.88
C THR A 487 14.84 18.10 -18.13
N VAL A 488 14.87 18.05 -16.80
CA VAL A 488 14.70 19.22 -15.94
C VAL A 488 15.91 19.41 -15.03
N ASP A 489 16.22 20.67 -14.73
CA ASP A 489 17.14 21.07 -13.68
C ASP A 489 16.34 21.60 -12.49
N MET A 490 16.47 20.94 -11.34
CA MET A 490 15.89 21.36 -10.07
C MET A 490 16.97 21.99 -9.20
N LYS A 491 16.90 23.30 -9.00
CA LYS A 491 17.81 24.03 -8.12
C LYS A 491 17.21 24.11 -6.72
N VAL A 492 17.93 23.58 -5.73
CA VAL A 492 17.52 23.57 -4.32
C VAL A 492 18.52 24.34 -3.48
N LYS A 493 17.99 25.21 -2.62
CA LYS A 493 18.73 25.89 -1.57
C LYS A 493 18.66 25.08 -0.29
N VAL A 494 19.83 24.62 0.17
CA VAL A 494 19.98 23.78 1.35
C VAL A 494 20.27 24.66 2.56
N LYS A 495 19.36 24.66 3.53
CA LYS A 495 19.48 25.45 4.77
C LYS A 495 20.38 24.71 5.77
N ASP A 496 21.14 25.49 6.55
CA ASP A 496 21.93 25.00 7.69
C ASP A 496 22.88 23.84 7.36
N ASN A 497 23.49 23.86 6.17
CA ASN A 497 24.55 22.93 5.77
C ASN A 497 25.85 23.72 5.48
N PRO A 498 26.93 23.52 6.26
CA PRO A 498 28.18 24.27 6.09
C PRO A 498 28.96 23.89 4.83
N SER A 499 28.63 22.75 4.22
CA SER A 499 29.35 22.19 3.06
C SER A 499 28.60 22.33 1.74
N LEU A 500 27.29 22.58 1.77
CA LEU A 500 26.42 22.65 0.60
C LEU A 500 25.37 23.76 0.81
N SER A 501 25.48 24.88 0.09
CA SER A 501 24.50 25.96 0.16
C SER A 501 23.40 25.81 -0.89
N ASP A 502 23.79 25.46 -2.12
CA ASP A 502 22.89 25.28 -3.25
C ASP A 502 23.30 24.01 -4.01
N CYS A 503 22.33 23.26 -4.53
CA CYS A 503 22.55 22.08 -5.37
C CYS A 503 21.61 22.11 -6.58
N VAL A 504 22.09 21.63 -7.73
CA VAL A 504 21.28 21.45 -8.94
C VAL A 504 21.18 19.97 -9.26
N PHE A 505 19.97 19.43 -9.22
CA PHE A 505 19.68 18.04 -9.56
C PHE A 505 19.20 17.97 -11.01
N ARG A 506 19.85 17.14 -11.82
CA ARG A 506 19.46 16.86 -13.20
C ARG A 506 18.54 15.65 -13.23
N ILE A 507 17.30 15.81 -13.67
CA ILE A 507 16.29 14.74 -13.68
C ILE A 507 15.83 14.49 -15.11
N VAL A 508 15.80 13.22 -15.51
CA VAL A 508 15.22 12.81 -16.80
C VAL A 508 13.86 12.19 -16.53
N LEU A 509 12.85 12.70 -17.22
CA LEU A 509 11.45 12.30 -17.15
C LEU A 509 11.12 11.40 -18.34
N ASP A 510 10.48 10.26 -18.09
CA ASP A 510 10.20 9.23 -19.08
C ASP A 510 8.71 9.15 -19.42
N GLY A 511 8.31 9.91 -20.44
CA GLY A 511 6.96 9.91 -20.96
C GLY A 511 6.63 8.70 -21.85
N TYR A 512 7.60 7.89 -22.26
CA TYR A 512 7.32 6.67 -23.02
C TYR A 512 6.56 5.63 -22.19
N ASN A 513 6.87 5.52 -20.90
CA ASN A 513 6.22 4.57 -20.00
C ASN A 513 5.27 5.23 -19.00
N ALA A 514 5.36 6.55 -18.80
CA ALA A 514 4.49 7.33 -17.94
C ALA A 514 4.04 8.69 -18.57
N PRO A 515 3.38 8.68 -19.74
CA PRO A 515 3.05 9.91 -20.48
C PRO A 515 2.15 10.88 -19.72
N VAL A 516 1.14 10.39 -18.98
CA VAL A 516 0.19 11.26 -18.26
C VAL A 516 0.88 11.86 -17.04
N THR A 517 1.58 11.02 -16.27
CA THR A 517 2.25 11.44 -15.04
C THR A 517 3.38 12.43 -15.31
N ALA A 518 4.26 12.11 -16.27
CA ALA A 518 5.36 12.98 -16.66
C ALA A 518 4.85 14.26 -17.36
N GLY A 519 3.80 14.16 -18.19
CA GLY A 519 3.18 15.30 -18.86
C GLY A 519 2.62 16.32 -17.87
N ASN A 520 1.91 15.84 -16.84
CA ASN A 520 1.43 16.67 -15.75
C ASN A 520 2.57 17.38 -15.02
N PHE A 521 3.64 16.66 -14.66
CA PHE A 521 4.77 17.26 -13.95
C PHE A 521 5.44 18.37 -14.78
N VAL A 522 5.72 18.13 -16.07
CA VAL A 522 6.31 19.16 -16.95
C VAL A 522 5.39 20.36 -17.13
N ASP A 523 4.07 20.16 -17.26
CA ASP A 523 3.10 21.25 -17.33
C ASP A 523 3.09 22.11 -16.04
N LEU A 524 3.25 21.50 -14.87
CA LEU A 524 3.36 22.21 -13.60
C LEU A 524 4.70 22.95 -13.44
N VAL A 525 5.80 22.39 -13.94
CA VAL A 525 7.11 23.06 -14.01
C VAL A 525 7.01 24.32 -14.87
N GLU A 526 6.39 24.25 -16.05
CA GLU A 526 6.19 25.40 -16.93
C GLU A 526 5.25 26.48 -16.33
N ARG A 527 4.47 26.12 -15.32
CA ARG A 527 3.63 27.06 -14.53
C ARG A 527 4.38 27.68 -13.35
N HIS A 528 5.65 27.34 -13.14
CA HIS A 528 6.41 27.71 -11.95
C HIS A 528 5.77 27.22 -10.64
N PHE A 529 5.01 26.10 -10.70
CA PHE A 529 4.26 25.61 -9.55
C PHE A 529 5.16 25.21 -8.37
N TYR A 530 6.33 24.66 -8.66
CA TYR A 530 7.29 24.18 -7.65
C TYR A 530 8.28 25.26 -7.20
N ASP A 531 8.30 26.43 -7.85
CA ASP A 531 9.28 27.47 -7.59
C ASP A 531 8.99 28.15 -6.24
N GLY A 532 10.00 28.21 -5.38
CA GLY A 532 9.91 28.70 -4.01
C GLY A 532 9.29 27.72 -3.01
N MET A 533 8.92 26.50 -3.43
CA MET A 533 8.29 25.51 -2.56
C MET A 533 9.30 24.88 -1.60
N GLU A 534 8.89 24.65 -0.35
CA GLU A 534 9.73 23.93 0.62
C GLU A 534 9.68 22.41 0.42
N ILE A 535 10.76 21.73 0.79
CA ILE A 535 10.76 20.29 1.04
C ILE A 535 9.93 20.04 2.30
N GLN A 536 8.89 19.22 2.16
CA GLN A 536 7.86 19.06 3.19
C GLN A 536 8.07 17.79 4.02
N ARG A 537 8.73 16.79 3.45
CA ARG A 537 9.10 15.55 4.13
C ARG A 537 10.49 15.12 3.69
N ALA A 538 11.31 14.80 4.68
CA ALA A 538 12.64 14.21 4.51
C ALA A 538 12.90 13.31 5.73
N ASP A 539 12.60 12.02 5.60
CA ASP A 539 12.64 11.05 6.72
C ASP A 539 13.80 10.03 6.59
N GLY A 540 14.71 10.26 5.63
CA GLY A 540 15.81 9.38 5.29
C GLY A 540 15.44 8.21 4.38
N PHE A 541 14.15 8.00 4.12
CA PHE A 541 13.66 7.03 3.13
C PHE A 541 13.19 7.73 1.86
N VAL A 542 12.50 8.85 2.01
CA VAL A 542 11.99 9.67 0.91
C VAL A 542 12.21 11.16 1.17
N VAL A 543 12.42 11.91 0.10
CA VAL A 543 12.28 13.37 0.06
C VAL A 543 11.04 13.68 -0.73
N GLN A 544 10.12 14.47 -0.20
CA GLN A 544 8.82 14.76 -0.84
C GLN A 544 8.46 16.25 -0.74
N THR A 545 7.83 16.74 -1.80
CA THR A 545 7.32 18.11 -1.95
C THR A 545 6.07 18.10 -2.85
N GLY A 546 5.55 19.28 -3.22
CA GLY A 546 4.47 19.45 -4.17
C GLY A 546 3.08 19.58 -3.55
N ASP A 547 2.99 19.70 -2.22
CA ASP A 547 1.74 19.99 -1.53
C ASP A 547 1.57 21.52 -1.38
N PRO A 548 0.56 22.16 -1.96
CA PRO A 548 0.44 23.61 -1.88
C PRO A 548 0.05 24.08 -0.47
N GLU A 549 0.43 25.31 -0.11
CA GLU A 549 -0.02 25.91 1.15
C GLU A 549 -1.55 26.16 1.12
N GLY A 550 -2.24 25.77 2.20
CA GLY A 550 -3.68 26.01 2.38
C GLY A 550 -4.51 24.72 2.40
N PRO A 551 -5.84 24.81 2.16
CA PRO A 551 -6.74 23.66 2.22
C PRO A 551 -6.75 22.80 0.93
N ALA A 552 -6.02 23.22 -0.10
CA ALA A 552 -5.98 22.49 -1.36
C ALA A 552 -5.07 21.27 -1.23
N GLU A 553 -5.61 20.07 -1.47
CA GLU A 553 -4.81 18.86 -1.66
C GLU A 553 -4.48 18.76 -3.16
N GLY A 554 -3.24 19.09 -3.54
CA GLY A 554 -2.76 19.01 -4.92
C GLY A 554 -3.02 20.24 -5.81
N PHE A 555 -2.76 20.12 -7.11
CA PHE A 555 -2.93 21.21 -8.06
C PHE A 555 -4.41 21.41 -8.42
N ILE A 556 -4.92 22.63 -8.18
CA ILE A 556 -6.26 23.05 -8.60
C ILE A 556 -6.16 23.66 -10.00
N ASP A 557 -6.85 23.06 -10.97
CA ASP A 557 -6.86 23.57 -12.33
C ASP A 557 -7.66 24.88 -12.41
N PRO A 558 -7.04 26.02 -12.79
CA PRO A 558 -7.71 27.31 -12.83
C PRO A 558 -8.93 27.36 -13.76
N SER A 559 -8.98 26.50 -14.78
CA SER A 559 -10.09 26.48 -15.74
C SER A 559 -11.33 25.74 -15.21
N THR A 560 -11.15 24.79 -14.30
CA THR A 560 -12.23 23.95 -13.77
C THR A 560 -12.51 24.17 -12.28
N GLU A 561 -11.62 24.87 -11.58
CA GLU A 561 -11.64 25.07 -10.13
C GLU A 561 -11.66 23.74 -9.33
N LYS A 562 -11.15 22.66 -9.94
CA LYS A 562 -11.07 21.33 -9.33
C LYS A 562 -9.64 20.84 -9.28
N THR A 563 -9.35 19.95 -8.33
CA THR A 563 -8.08 19.23 -8.28
C THR A 563 -7.90 18.42 -9.56
N ARG A 564 -6.74 18.57 -10.20
CA ARG A 564 -6.33 17.73 -11.33
C ARG A 564 -5.87 16.38 -10.78
N ALA A 565 -6.73 15.38 -10.93
CA ALA A 565 -6.45 14.00 -10.61
C ALA A 565 -5.66 13.32 -11.74
N ILE A 566 -4.60 12.60 -11.37
CA ILE A 566 -3.72 11.85 -12.26
C ILE A 566 -3.84 10.36 -11.91
N PRO A 567 -4.01 9.48 -12.91
CA PRO A 567 -4.13 8.05 -12.66
C PRO A 567 -2.80 7.43 -12.21
N LEU A 568 -2.88 6.31 -11.49
CA LEU A 568 -1.75 5.39 -11.36
C LEU A 568 -1.37 4.89 -12.76
N GLU A 569 -0.09 4.93 -13.10
CA GLU A 569 0.41 4.64 -14.44
C GLU A 569 1.62 3.71 -14.32
N ILE A 570 1.45 2.44 -14.72
CA ILE A 570 2.45 1.40 -14.53
C ILE A 570 2.65 0.66 -15.85
N THR A 571 3.88 0.67 -16.38
CA THR A 571 4.24 -0.17 -17.53
C THR A 571 5.07 -1.37 -17.07
N VAL A 572 4.67 -2.57 -17.49
CA VAL A 572 5.33 -3.85 -17.18
C VAL A 572 6.23 -4.29 -18.33
N GLU A 573 7.32 -5.00 -18.03
CA GLU A 573 8.17 -5.63 -19.04
C GLU A 573 7.38 -6.64 -19.89
N GLY A 574 7.58 -6.61 -21.21
CA GLY A 574 6.83 -7.44 -22.16
C GLY A 574 5.49 -6.84 -22.60
N GLU A 575 4.91 -5.92 -21.82
CA GLU A 575 3.71 -5.20 -22.20
C GLU A 575 4.02 -3.98 -23.07
N LYS A 576 3.13 -3.71 -24.03
CA LYS A 576 3.25 -2.57 -24.96
C LYS A 576 2.57 -1.31 -24.45
N LEU A 577 1.59 -1.46 -23.57
CA LEU A 577 0.77 -0.38 -23.04
C LEU A 577 0.95 -0.26 -21.53
N PRO A 578 0.95 0.96 -20.97
CA PRO A 578 0.80 1.17 -19.53
C PRO A 578 -0.60 0.71 -19.06
N PHE A 579 -0.63 0.18 -17.84
CA PHE A 579 -1.85 0.02 -17.06
C PHE A 579 -2.18 1.33 -16.34
N TYR A 580 -3.47 1.63 -16.26
CA TYR A 580 -3.99 2.86 -15.66
C TYR A 580 -4.93 2.55 -14.50
N GLY A 581 -4.73 3.22 -13.36
CA GLY A 581 -5.66 3.21 -12.23
C GLY A 581 -5.78 1.89 -11.46
N GLU A 582 -4.86 0.96 -11.68
CA GLU A 582 -4.81 -0.33 -10.99
C GLU A 582 -3.37 -0.66 -10.59
N THR A 583 -3.19 -1.17 -9.38
CA THR A 583 -1.91 -1.70 -8.90
C THR A 583 -1.58 -3.06 -9.53
N LEU A 584 -0.30 -3.45 -9.50
CA LEU A 584 0.08 -4.82 -9.90
C LEU A 584 -0.56 -5.90 -9.01
N GLU A 585 -0.93 -5.56 -7.78
CA GLU A 585 -1.60 -6.50 -6.87
C GLU A 585 -3.05 -6.78 -7.29
N GLU A 586 -3.77 -5.74 -7.74
CA GLU A 586 -5.14 -5.84 -8.24
C GLU A 586 -5.20 -6.54 -9.60
N LEU A 587 -4.19 -6.28 -10.46
CA LEU A 587 -4.00 -6.98 -11.73
C LEU A 587 -3.58 -8.46 -11.55
N GLY A 588 -3.25 -8.89 -10.31
CA GLY A 588 -2.75 -10.24 -10.03
C GLY A 588 -1.32 -10.50 -10.53
N LEU A 589 -0.57 -9.44 -10.83
CA LEU A 589 0.78 -9.44 -11.43
C LEU A 589 1.89 -9.33 -10.37
N TYR A 590 1.83 -10.13 -9.31
CA TYR A 590 2.73 -10.03 -8.13
C TYR A 590 4.23 -10.21 -8.40
N LYS A 591 4.61 -10.77 -9.56
CA LYS A 591 6.00 -11.02 -9.96
C LYS A 591 6.43 -10.23 -11.19
N ALA A 592 5.54 -9.41 -11.74
CA ALA A 592 5.85 -8.60 -12.89
C ALA A 592 6.91 -7.55 -12.54
N GLN A 593 7.83 -7.29 -13.46
CA GLN A 593 8.78 -6.17 -13.34
C GLN A 593 8.25 -4.97 -14.10
N THR A 594 8.36 -3.80 -13.48
CA THR A 594 8.05 -2.54 -14.14
C THR A 594 9.22 -2.12 -15.03
N LYS A 595 8.92 -1.49 -16.17
CA LYS A 595 9.96 -0.89 -17.02
C LYS A 595 10.66 0.29 -16.36
N LEU A 596 9.98 0.93 -15.41
CA LEU A 596 10.52 1.96 -14.52
C LEU A 596 10.47 1.44 -13.07
N PRO A 597 11.50 0.72 -12.60
CA PRO A 597 11.53 0.18 -11.25
C PRO A 597 12.13 1.18 -10.24
N PHE A 598 11.77 1.01 -8.96
CA PHE A 598 12.31 1.75 -7.82
C PHE A 598 13.73 1.32 -7.39
N ASN A 599 14.57 0.89 -8.34
CA ASN A 599 15.87 0.29 -8.02
C ASN A 599 17.00 1.30 -7.80
N ALA A 600 16.90 2.51 -8.37
CA ALA A 600 17.93 3.54 -8.29
C ALA A 600 17.70 4.52 -7.14
N PHE A 601 18.80 4.97 -6.53
CA PHE A 601 18.77 6.11 -5.63
C PHE A 601 18.34 7.37 -6.40
N GLY A 602 17.42 8.15 -5.84
CA GLY A 602 16.83 9.30 -6.53
C GLY A 602 15.77 8.95 -7.58
N THR A 603 15.19 7.74 -7.54
CA THR A 603 14.00 7.40 -8.33
C THR A 603 12.86 8.37 -7.98
N MET A 604 12.26 8.99 -9.00
CA MET A 604 11.20 9.98 -8.84
C MET A 604 9.84 9.38 -9.19
N ALA A 605 8.89 9.52 -8.27
CA ALA A 605 7.53 9.02 -8.43
C ALA A 605 6.49 10.02 -7.92
N MET A 606 5.26 9.85 -8.42
CA MET A 606 4.13 10.69 -8.05
C MET A 606 3.51 10.16 -6.75
N ALA A 607 3.29 11.05 -5.78
CA ALA A 607 2.59 10.69 -4.56
C ALA A 607 1.08 10.60 -4.82
N ARG A 608 0.42 9.70 -4.10
CA ARG A 608 -1.02 9.44 -4.17
C ARG A 608 -1.56 9.03 -2.80
N ASP A 609 -2.88 9.11 -2.62
CA ASP A 609 -3.55 8.46 -1.49
C ASP A 609 -3.39 6.93 -1.59
N GLU A 610 -3.10 6.28 -0.46
CA GLU A 610 -2.85 4.84 -0.38
C GLU A 610 -3.96 3.96 -0.96
N PHE A 611 -5.21 4.41 -0.87
CA PHE A 611 -6.40 3.62 -1.22
C PHE A 611 -7.15 4.16 -2.44
N GLU A 612 -6.60 5.16 -3.12
CA GLU A 612 -7.22 5.72 -4.32
C GLU A 612 -6.14 5.87 -5.40
N ASP A 613 -6.17 4.97 -6.37
CA ASP A 613 -5.15 4.84 -7.41
C ASP A 613 -5.10 6.06 -8.31
N ASN A 614 -6.22 6.77 -8.47
CA ASN A 614 -6.35 7.93 -9.32
C ASN A 614 -6.33 9.26 -8.55
N SER A 615 -5.79 9.28 -7.34
CA SER A 615 -5.74 10.48 -6.47
C SER A 615 -4.50 11.34 -6.63
N ALA A 616 -3.52 10.91 -7.42
CA ALA A 616 -2.29 11.67 -7.61
C ALA A 616 -2.58 13.06 -8.20
N SER A 617 -1.72 14.03 -7.94
CA SER A 617 -1.87 15.39 -8.48
C SER A 617 -0.52 16.07 -8.69
N SER A 618 -0.05 16.87 -7.73
CA SER A 618 1.19 17.66 -7.86
C SER A 618 2.34 17.19 -6.96
N GLN A 619 2.05 16.36 -5.96
CA GLN A 619 3.03 15.91 -4.99
C GLN A 619 3.96 14.85 -5.60
N VAL A 620 5.27 15.05 -5.45
CA VAL A 620 6.32 14.16 -5.97
C VAL A 620 7.29 13.79 -4.86
N PHE A 621 7.86 12.59 -4.95
CA PHE A 621 8.89 12.15 -4.02
C PHE A 621 10.06 11.47 -4.73
N TRP A 622 11.22 11.54 -4.10
CA TRP A 622 12.44 10.85 -4.48
C TRP A 622 12.80 9.79 -3.45
N LEU A 623 13.14 8.60 -3.92
CA LEU A 623 13.56 7.49 -3.07
C LEU A 623 15.04 7.65 -2.66
N LEU A 624 15.31 7.73 -1.36
CA LEU A 624 16.67 7.80 -0.79
C LEU A 624 17.22 6.44 -0.33
N LYS A 625 16.40 5.39 -0.35
CA LYS A 625 16.84 4.07 0.09
C LYS A 625 17.25 3.23 -1.11
N GLU A 626 18.48 2.71 -1.09
CA GLU A 626 18.82 1.60 -1.97
C GLU A 626 17.87 0.43 -1.69
N SER A 627 17.15 -0.01 -2.72
CA SER A 627 16.13 -1.05 -2.62
C SER A 627 16.58 -2.25 -1.79
N GLU A 628 15.96 -2.45 -0.63
CA GLU A 628 15.93 -3.77 0.00
C GLU A 628 14.97 -4.63 -0.83
N LEU A 629 15.54 -5.28 -1.83
CA LEU A 629 14.76 -6.12 -2.73
C LEU A 629 14.15 -7.30 -2.00
N THR A 630 12.97 -7.71 -2.47
CA THR A 630 12.45 -9.05 -2.19
C THR A 630 13.40 -10.14 -2.75
N PRO A 631 13.29 -11.41 -2.33
CA PRO A 631 14.01 -12.52 -2.94
C PRO A 631 13.78 -12.72 -4.46
N SER A 632 12.78 -12.04 -5.04
CA SER A 632 12.50 -11.98 -6.48
C SER A 632 13.10 -10.76 -7.19
N ASN A 633 13.96 -9.99 -6.52
CA ASN A 633 14.56 -8.76 -7.05
C ASN A 633 13.55 -7.68 -7.46
N SER A 634 12.38 -7.62 -6.79
CA SER A 634 11.41 -6.53 -6.93
C SER A 634 11.43 -5.60 -5.71
N ASN A 635 11.27 -4.30 -5.92
CA ASN A 635 11.08 -3.34 -4.84
C ASN A 635 9.61 -3.39 -4.37
N ILE A 636 9.36 -3.18 -3.07
CA ILE A 636 8.01 -3.17 -2.48
C ILE A 636 7.13 -2.02 -2.99
N LEU A 637 7.74 -0.97 -3.54
CA LEU A 637 7.06 0.17 -4.13
C LEU A 637 6.71 -0.07 -5.61
N ASP A 638 7.35 -1.04 -6.26
CA ASP A 638 7.05 -1.38 -7.65
C ASP A 638 5.60 -1.83 -7.78
N GLY A 639 4.89 -1.25 -8.75
CA GLY A 639 3.49 -1.56 -8.98
C GLY A 639 2.48 -0.90 -8.06
N ARG A 640 2.93 0.01 -7.17
CA ARG A 640 2.05 0.78 -6.27
C ARG A 640 2.09 2.29 -6.51
N TYR A 641 3.11 2.79 -7.20
CA TYR A 641 3.30 4.20 -7.54
C TYR A 641 3.74 4.37 -8.99
N SER A 642 3.35 5.49 -9.62
CA SER A 642 3.82 5.88 -10.95
C SER A 642 5.24 6.43 -10.86
N VAL A 643 6.24 5.61 -11.19
CA VAL A 643 7.60 6.10 -11.45
C VAL A 643 7.60 6.76 -12.81
N PHE A 644 8.12 7.98 -12.89
CA PHE A 644 8.13 8.74 -14.15
C PHE A 644 9.44 9.48 -14.40
N GLY A 645 10.44 9.36 -13.52
CA GLY A 645 11.74 9.96 -13.76
C GLY A 645 12.85 9.46 -12.82
N TYR A 646 14.07 9.81 -13.17
CA TYR A 646 15.26 9.48 -12.39
C TYR A 646 16.21 10.67 -12.31
N VAL A 647 16.80 10.88 -11.13
CA VAL A 647 17.89 11.84 -10.95
C VAL A 647 19.16 11.21 -11.52
N THR A 648 19.85 11.92 -12.42
CA THR A 648 21.00 11.41 -13.20
C THR A 648 22.31 12.16 -12.93
N GLN A 649 22.23 13.28 -12.20
CA GLN A 649 23.39 14.00 -11.68
C GLN A 649 23.08 14.56 -10.30
N ASN A 650 24.09 14.56 -9.43
CA ASN A 650 24.03 15.04 -8.06
C ASN A 650 23.04 14.26 -7.18
N GLU A 651 22.70 13.02 -7.56
CA GLU A 651 21.79 12.15 -6.84
C GLU A 651 22.20 11.99 -5.37
N ASP A 652 23.48 11.76 -5.06
CA ASP A 652 23.99 11.57 -3.68
C ASP A 652 23.62 12.70 -2.72
N PHE A 653 23.49 13.94 -3.21
CA PHE A 653 23.14 15.10 -2.40
C PHE A 653 21.66 15.16 -2.02
N LEU A 654 20.80 14.29 -2.56
CA LEU A 654 19.40 14.21 -2.11
C LEU A 654 19.30 13.77 -0.64
N ALA A 655 20.27 13.00 -0.14
CA ALA A 655 20.33 12.59 1.27
C ALA A 655 20.60 13.76 2.22
N ASP A 656 21.15 14.87 1.71
CA ASP A 656 21.43 16.08 2.49
C ASP A 656 20.21 17.00 2.62
N LEU A 657 19.15 16.77 1.84
CA LEU A 657 17.93 17.57 1.86
C LEU A 657 17.12 17.33 3.13
N LYS A 658 16.57 18.40 3.69
CA LYS A 658 15.82 18.43 4.94
C LYS A 658 14.49 19.16 4.76
N VAL A 659 13.58 18.90 5.69
CA VAL A 659 12.33 19.68 5.79
C VAL A 659 12.67 21.16 5.94
N GLY A 660 12.07 21.99 5.08
CA GLY A 660 12.30 23.43 5.03
C GLY A 660 13.36 23.88 4.03
N ASP A 661 14.12 22.98 3.39
CA ASP A 661 14.95 23.36 2.23
C ASP A 661 14.05 23.84 1.08
N VAL A 662 14.54 24.75 0.23
CA VAL A 662 13.67 25.45 -0.73
C VAL A 662 14.05 25.07 -2.16
N ILE A 663 13.09 24.64 -2.95
CA ILE A 663 13.23 24.53 -4.40
C ILE A 663 13.21 25.95 -4.95
N GLU A 664 14.37 26.49 -5.33
CA GLU A 664 14.45 27.84 -5.89
C GLU A 664 13.77 27.91 -7.24
N SER A 665 13.98 26.87 -8.07
CA SER A 665 13.32 26.73 -9.36
C SER A 665 13.44 25.32 -9.91
N ILE A 666 12.44 24.89 -10.68
CA ILE A 666 12.57 23.76 -11.61
C ILE A 666 12.44 24.28 -13.03
N GLN A 667 13.36 23.92 -13.92
CA GLN A 667 13.38 24.40 -15.31
C GLN A 667 13.55 23.25 -16.30
N VAL A 668 12.76 23.25 -17.38
CA VAL A 668 12.95 22.31 -18.48
C VAL A 668 14.16 22.71 -19.31
N VAL A 669 15.12 21.80 -19.45
CA VAL A 669 16.39 22.00 -20.15
C VAL A 669 16.33 21.45 -21.58
N SER A 670 15.57 20.36 -21.79
CA SER A 670 15.35 19.77 -23.11
C SER A 670 14.06 18.93 -23.14
N GLY A 671 13.52 18.70 -24.34
CA GLY A 671 12.37 17.83 -24.56
C GLY A 671 11.01 18.47 -24.26
N LEU A 672 10.94 19.80 -24.13
CA LEU A 672 9.67 20.52 -23.95
C LEU A 672 8.76 20.38 -25.17
N GLU A 673 9.34 20.23 -26.36
CA GLU A 673 8.65 19.95 -27.61
C GLU A 673 7.85 18.64 -27.60
N ASN A 674 8.18 17.71 -26.68
CA ASN A 674 7.45 16.46 -26.50
C ASN A 674 6.19 16.63 -25.66
N LEU A 675 5.99 17.78 -25.00
CA LEU A 675 4.79 18.06 -24.22
C LEU A 675 3.61 18.41 -25.14
N ALA A 676 2.63 17.52 -25.18
CA ALA A 676 1.35 17.71 -25.87
C ALA A 676 0.27 18.21 -24.89
N ASN A 677 -0.71 18.94 -25.43
CA ASN A 677 -1.84 19.52 -24.69
C ASN A 677 -1.43 20.34 -23.44
N PRO A 678 -0.45 21.25 -23.54
CA PRO A 678 -0.07 22.07 -22.40
C PRO A 678 -1.24 22.92 -21.93
N SER A 679 -1.58 22.81 -20.65
CA SER A 679 -2.64 23.60 -20.05
C SER A 679 -2.16 25.00 -19.66
N TYR A 680 -0.86 25.17 -19.41
CA TYR A 680 -0.26 26.44 -19.00
C TYR A 680 -0.40 27.56 -20.03
N LYS A 681 -0.55 27.20 -21.31
CA LYS A 681 -0.76 28.15 -22.42
C LYS A 681 -2.21 28.66 -22.54
N ILE A 682 -3.15 28.09 -21.78
CA ILE A 682 -4.58 28.41 -21.87
C ILE A 682 -4.98 29.57 -20.94
N ALA A 683 -4.11 29.98 -20.01
CA ALA A 683 -4.33 31.17 -19.19
C ALA A 683 -3.87 32.44 -19.93
N GLY A 684 -4.74 32.94 -20.82
CA GLY A 684 -4.62 34.24 -21.51
C GLY A 684 -5.83 35.11 -21.25
#